data_AF-A0A7W2TXW4-F1
#
_entry.id   AF-A0A7W2TXW4-F1
#
_cell.length_a   1.000
_cell.length_b   1.000
_cell.length_c   1.000
_cell.angle_alpha   90.00
_cell.angle_beta   90.00
_cell.angle_gamma   90.00
#
_symmetry.space_group_name_H-M   'P 1'
#
loop_
_entity.id
_entity.type
_entity.pdbx_description
1 polymer ?
#
loop_
_entity_poly.entity_id
_entity_poly.type
_entity_poly.pdbx_seq_one_letter_code
_entity_poly.pdbx_strand_id
1 'polypeptide(L)'
;MNTENHSQTAAFIWSVADLLRGDFKQSQYGRVILPFTLLRRLECVLEPTREQLLAEANASANQTDAIRERLLLRASGKEFFNASPLTLATLSDTQTADDLLSYVQSFSQAAREIFEHFHFEDFVQQLAGANLLYQVVQRFASIDLSPERISNFGMGIIFEELIRKFAESSNETAGEHFTPRDIVHLTTSLVLTGQEHKLKPSSIITIYDPTAGTGGFLSEGDEYIQQVSQGVTVSLHGQELNPESYAICKADMLIKGQGVDNIKLGNTLSDDQLPTLQADFMLANPPFGVEWKKVQKDVLKEHEERGFDGRFGPGLPRVSDGSLLFLLHLVSKMQDPKQGGSRIGIILNGSPLFTGGAGSGESEIRRYLLQHDLVEAIVALPTDMFYNTGIATYVWVLNNNKPTERRGKVQLINATDRYSKMRKSLGSKRQYVDDANSESIVRAYGAFEETEESKIFPVDAFGYRRITVERPLQLNFQASPERLARLEEEKPLQKLEPEQLQALVQACGSLDPKQVYKSRPAFTKALKAALKPLAFKLGAPQLKAVLNALSERDPEAEICTDKHGNPEPDTSLRDNENVPLGECIYEYFEREVKPHVPDAWIDESKRDPLDGEVGIVGFEIPFNRHFYKFVPPRPLEEIDADLKACTDRIKAMIQELSA
;
A
#
# COMPACT_ATOMS: atom_id res chain seq x y z
N MET A 1 30.22 19.86 -5.10
CA MET A 1 30.75 20.10 -3.74
C MET A 1 30.07 21.32 -3.16
N ASN A 2 28.95 21.13 -2.45
CA ASN A 2 28.33 22.18 -1.65
C ASN A 2 28.64 21.90 -0.18
N THR A 3 29.26 22.86 0.48
CA THR A 3 29.50 22.89 1.94
C THR A 3 28.25 23.31 2.70
N GLU A 4 27.06 22.92 2.24
CA GLU A 4 25.81 23.18 2.97
C GLU A 4 25.67 22.12 4.06
N ASN A 5 25.85 22.50 5.32
CA ASN A 5 25.64 21.59 6.45
C ASN A 5 24.17 21.65 6.89
N HIS A 6 23.27 21.05 6.09
CA HIS A 6 21.83 21.05 6.35
C HIS A 6 21.49 20.50 7.74
N SER A 7 22.22 19.48 8.21
CA SER A 7 22.04 18.91 9.55
C SER A 7 22.36 19.90 10.67
N GLN A 8 23.38 20.74 10.50
CA GLN A 8 23.67 21.82 11.46
C GLN A 8 22.58 22.88 11.46
N THR A 9 22.11 23.31 10.29
CA THR A 9 21.00 24.27 10.20
C THR A 9 19.72 23.72 10.82
N ALA A 10 19.35 22.48 10.53
CA ALA A 10 18.20 21.81 11.14
C ALA A 10 18.36 21.65 12.66
N ALA A 11 19.56 21.32 13.16
CA ALA A 11 19.84 21.28 14.59
C ALA A 11 19.74 22.67 15.24
N PHE A 12 20.19 23.73 14.56
CA PHE A 12 20.06 25.10 15.03
C PHE A 12 18.60 25.54 15.08
N ILE A 13 17.81 25.28 14.04
CA ILE A 13 16.37 25.55 14.05
C ILE A 13 15.69 24.76 15.19
N TRP A 14 16.02 23.48 15.34
CA TRP A 14 15.46 22.65 16.40
C TRP A 14 15.84 23.11 17.81
N SER A 15 16.94 23.83 17.98
CA SER A 15 17.34 24.37 19.28
C SER A 15 16.36 25.41 19.85
N VAL A 16 15.41 25.90 19.03
CA VAL A 16 14.24 26.66 19.52
C VAL A 16 13.41 25.83 20.51
N ALA A 17 13.37 24.50 20.37
CA ALA A 17 12.69 23.61 21.29
C ALA A 17 13.16 23.76 22.75
N ASP A 18 14.41 24.18 22.98
CA ASP A 18 14.91 24.43 24.33
C ASP A 18 14.19 25.61 25.01
N LEU A 19 13.70 26.60 24.24
CA LEU A 19 12.87 27.70 24.77
C LEU A 19 11.46 27.25 25.12
N LEU A 20 10.95 26.20 24.46
CA LEU A 20 9.60 25.68 24.65
C LEU A 20 9.51 24.68 25.82
N ARG A 21 10.65 24.29 26.39
CA ARG A 21 10.74 23.26 27.44
C ARG A 21 10.12 23.77 28.74
N GLY A 22 9.06 23.09 29.19
CA GLY A 22 8.34 23.39 30.43
C GLY A 22 6.93 23.92 30.16
N ASP A 23 6.78 24.78 29.16
CA ASP A 23 5.51 25.40 28.78
C ASP A 23 4.74 24.59 27.72
N PHE A 24 5.45 23.86 26.85
CA PHE A 24 4.86 23.01 25.81
C PHE A 24 5.26 21.55 25.97
N LYS A 25 4.36 20.65 25.56
CA LYS A 25 4.68 19.21 25.44
C LYS A 25 5.65 18.99 24.28
N GLN A 26 6.53 18.00 24.40
CA GLN A 26 7.48 17.65 23.32
C GLN A 26 6.76 17.36 21.99
N SER A 27 5.60 16.70 22.05
CA SER A 27 4.74 16.42 20.89
C SER A 27 4.12 17.68 20.24
N GLN A 28 4.32 18.87 20.80
CA GLN A 28 3.87 20.14 20.22
C GLN A 28 5.03 20.95 19.61
N TYR A 29 6.29 20.57 19.84
CA TYR A 29 7.44 21.38 19.41
C TYR A 29 7.50 21.55 17.89
N GLY A 30 7.26 20.48 17.12
CA GLY A 30 7.24 20.57 15.66
C GLY A 30 6.11 21.47 15.14
N ARG A 31 4.95 21.48 15.81
CA ARG A 31 3.82 22.35 15.44
C ARG A 31 4.11 23.84 15.64
N VAL A 32 5.10 24.18 16.46
CA VAL A 32 5.64 25.55 16.56
C VAL A 32 6.77 25.74 15.55
N ILE A 33 7.75 24.85 15.53
CA ILE A 33 9.01 25.03 14.79
C ILE A 33 8.79 25.02 13.27
N LEU A 34 7.96 24.12 12.75
CA LEU A 34 7.73 23.97 11.30
C LEU A 34 7.10 25.21 10.66
N PRO A 35 5.97 25.76 11.15
CA PRO A 35 5.38 26.96 10.53
C PRO A 35 6.29 28.19 10.66
N PHE A 36 7.03 28.36 11.76
CA PHE A 36 8.01 29.47 11.86
C PHE A 36 9.19 29.31 10.89
N THR A 37 9.67 28.07 10.69
CA THR A 37 10.71 27.78 9.69
C THR A 37 10.23 28.17 8.29
N LEU A 38 8.99 27.80 7.97
CA LEU A 38 8.38 28.15 6.71
C LEU A 38 8.18 29.66 6.56
N LEU A 39 7.64 30.33 7.59
CA LEU A 39 7.46 31.78 7.61
C LEU A 39 8.77 32.50 7.32
N ARG A 40 9.87 32.07 7.95
CA ARG A 40 11.19 32.64 7.69
C ARG A 40 11.69 32.36 6.28
N ARG A 41 11.46 31.15 5.72
CA ARG A 41 11.83 30.85 4.32
C ARG A 41 11.05 31.74 3.35
N LEU A 42 9.74 31.91 3.53
CA LEU A 42 8.91 32.79 2.70
C LEU A 42 9.38 34.25 2.78
N GLU A 43 9.74 34.73 3.97
CA GLU A 43 10.31 36.07 4.15
C GLU A 43 11.62 36.24 3.37
N CYS A 44 12.57 35.30 3.50
CA CYS A 44 13.86 35.36 2.80
C CYS A 44 13.71 35.30 1.27
N VAL A 45 12.73 34.53 0.76
CA VAL A 45 12.46 34.44 -0.69
C VAL A 45 11.95 35.77 -1.26
N LEU A 46 11.19 36.53 -0.47
CA LEU A 46 10.64 37.83 -0.89
C LEU A 46 11.59 39.02 -0.63
N GLU A 47 12.58 38.85 0.24
CA GLU A 47 13.51 39.89 0.68
C GLU A 47 14.12 40.69 -0.49
N PRO A 48 14.59 40.09 -1.61
CA PRO A 48 15.14 40.84 -2.74
C PRO A 48 14.14 41.76 -3.44
N THR A 49 12.83 41.48 -3.32
CA THR A 49 11.74 42.22 -4.00
C THR A 49 10.91 43.08 -3.06
N ARG A 50 11.28 43.12 -1.77
CA ARG A 50 10.49 43.74 -0.71
C ARG A 50 10.20 45.22 -0.93
N GLU A 51 11.22 46.01 -1.31
CA GLU A 51 11.04 47.45 -1.55
C GLU A 51 10.08 47.72 -2.70
N GLN A 52 10.20 46.94 -3.78
CA GLN A 52 9.30 47.02 -4.93
C GLN A 52 7.87 46.64 -4.56
N LEU A 53 7.71 45.58 -3.76
CA LEU A 53 6.41 45.14 -3.24
C LEU A 53 5.73 46.21 -2.38
N LEU A 54 6.47 46.86 -1.49
CA LEU A 54 5.91 47.94 -0.65
C LEU A 54 5.52 49.16 -1.48
N ALA A 55 6.33 49.53 -2.48
CA ALA A 55 6.00 50.62 -3.39
C ALA A 55 4.72 50.29 -4.19
N GLU A 56 4.61 49.08 -4.73
CA GLU A 56 3.43 48.64 -5.47
C GLU A 56 2.20 48.51 -4.57
N ALA A 57 2.34 48.01 -3.34
CA ALA A 57 1.25 47.91 -2.37
C ALA A 57 0.64 49.27 -2.03
N ASN A 58 1.48 50.31 -1.93
CA ASN A 58 1.03 51.69 -1.74
C ASN A 58 0.39 52.26 -3.00
N ALA A 59 0.99 52.05 -4.17
CA ALA A 59 0.48 52.55 -5.46
C ALA A 59 -0.87 51.93 -5.85
N SER A 60 -1.06 50.65 -5.52
CA SER A 60 -2.27 49.87 -5.83
C SER A 60 -3.33 49.90 -4.72
N ALA A 61 -3.16 50.73 -3.69
CA ALA A 61 -4.04 50.74 -2.51
C ALA A 61 -5.53 51.00 -2.81
N ASN A 62 -5.82 51.77 -3.86
CA ASN A 62 -7.18 52.12 -4.29
C ASN A 62 -7.72 51.23 -5.42
N GLN A 63 -6.97 50.19 -5.82
CA GLN A 63 -7.42 49.23 -6.84
C GLN A 63 -8.37 48.20 -6.22
N THR A 64 -9.10 47.47 -7.07
CA THR A 64 -9.85 46.30 -6.61
C THR A 64 -8.90 45.19 -6.16
N ASP A 65 -9.34 44.34 -5.23
CA ASP A 65 -8.52 43.27 -4.66
C ASP A 65 -7.89 42.37 -5.74
N ALA A 66 -8.66 41.98 -6.77
CA ALA A 66 -8.18 41.14 -7.86
C ALA A 66 -7.09 41.83 -8.72
N ILE A 67 -7.20 43.15 -8.97
CA ILE A 67 -6.18 43.89 -9.72
C ILE A 67 -4.94 44.07 -8.86
N ARG A 68 -5.13 44.43 -7.58
CA ARG A 68 -4.07 44.61 -6.60
C ARG A 68 -3.24 43.34 -6.43
N GLU A 69 -3.88 42.19 -6.24
CA GLU A 69 -3.23 40.89 -6.13
C GLU A 69 -2.35 40.59 -7.35
N ARG A 70 -2.88 40.77 -8.57
CA ARG A 70 -2.11 40.56 -9.80
C ARG A 70 -0.90 41.48 -9.91
N LEU A 71 -1.02 42.74 -9.49
CA LEU A 71 0.10 43.69 -9.48
C LEU A 71 1.18 43.29 -8.47
N LEU A 72 0.78 42.85 -7.27
CA LEU A 72 1.69 42.41 -6.22
C LEU A 72 2.43 41.11 -6.59
N LEU A 73 1.74 40.13 -7.18
CA LEU A 73 2.37 38.92 -7.72
C LEU A 73 3.40 39.25 -8.81
N ARG A 74 3.07 40.20 -9.68
CA ARG A 74 4.02 40.67 -10.69
C ARG A 74 5.23 41.38 -10.08
N ALA A 75 5.02 42.15 -9.01
CA ALA A 75 6.08 42.86 -8.31
C ALA A 75 6.99 41.92 -7.49
N SER A 76 6.47 40.82 -6.94
CA SER A 76 7.30 39.80 -6.28
C SER A 76 8.08 38.95 -7.28
N GLY A 77 7.57 38.80 -8.51
CA GLY A 77 8.12 37.82 -9.46
C GLY A 77 7.99 36.38 -8.97
N LYS A 78 7.03 36.13 -8.07
CA LYS A 78 6.72 34.83 -7.46
C LYS A 78 5.21 34.60 -7.49
N GLU A 79 4.80 33.37 -7.24
CA GLU A 79 3.38 32.98 -7.09
C GLU A 79 2.78 33.41 -5.73
N PHE A 80 3.51 34.21 -4.93
CA PHE A 80 3.04 34.79 -3.68
C PHE A 80 3.69 36.15 -3.41
N PHE A 81 3.15 36.88 -2.43
CA PHE A 81 3.70 38.14 -1.94
C PHE A 81 3.40 38.30 -0.45
N ASN A 82 4.08 39.28 0.17
CA ASN A 82 3.70 39.84 1.47
C ASN A 82 3.73 41.37 1.37
N ALA A 83 2.61 42.02 1.72
CA ALA A 83 2.44 43.47 1.60
C ALA A 83 2.69 44.23 2.93
N SER A 84 3.20 43.55 3.97
CA SER A 84 3.43 44.15 5.28
C SER A 84 4.71 44.99 5.29
N PRO A 85 4.69 46.19 5.90
CA PRO A 85 5.91 46.94 6.18
C PRO A 85 6.77 46.26 7.25
N LEU A 86 6.23 45.29 8.00
CA LEU A 86 6.92 44.57 9.07
C LEU A 86 7.78 43.42 8.53
N THR A 87 8.85 43.10 9.24
CA THR A 87 9.64 41.86 9.12
C THR A 87 9.61 41.14 10.46
N LEU A 88 9.98 39.86 10.48
CA LEU A 88 10.21 39.14 11.74
C LEU A 88 11.22 39.86 12.65
N ALA A 89 12.20 40.56 12.07
CA ALA A 89 13.20 41.33 12.82
C ALA A 89 12.67 42.66 13.39
N THR A 90 11.59 43.22 12.83
CA THR A 90 11.06 44.54 13.20
C THR A 90 9.73 44.47 13.96
N LEU A 91 9.28 43.29 14.39
CA LEU A 91 8.09 43.18 15.23
C LEU A 91 8.35 43.81 16.61
N SER A 92 7.33 44.45 17.18
CA SER A 92 7.35 45.02 18.53
C SER A 92 7.62 43.94 19.57
N ASP A 93 8.40 44.27 20.60
CA ASP A 93 8.64 43.43 21.77
C ASP A 93 7.45 43.41 22.76
N THR A 94 6.56 44.40 22.67
CA THR A 94 5.38 44.56 23.55
C THR A 94 4.08 44.14 22.88
N GLN A 95 4.01 44.18 21.55
CA GLN A 95 2.84 43.84 20.74
C GLN A 95 3.15 42.74 19.71
N THR A 96 4.08 41.83 20.04
CA THR A 96 4.59 40.83 19.08
C THR A 96 3.50 39.98 18.45
N ALA A 97 2.46 39.61 19.21
CA ALA A 97 1.37 38.78 18.71
C ALA A 97 0.56 39.51 17.63
N ASP A 98 0.12 40.74 17.92
CA ASP A 98 -0.67 41.54 16.99
C ASP A 98 0.13 41.87 15.71
N ASP A 99 1.40 42.24 15.87
CA ASP A 99 2.31 42.51 14.76
C ASP A 99 2.54 41.27 13.89
N LEU A 100 2.76 40.10 14.51
CA LEU A 100 3.00 38.84 13.79
C LEU A 100 1.75 38.38 13.04
N LEU A 101 0.58 38.45 13.67
CA LEU A 101 -0.68 38.07 13.02
C LEU A 101 -1.01 39.03 11.87
N SER A 102 -0.78 40.33 12.04
CA SER A 102 -0.90 41.32 10.95
C SER A 102 0.07 41.04 9.81
N TYR A 103 1.32 40.68 10.13
CA TYR A 103 2.33 40.29 9.15
C TYR A 103 1.90 39.06 8.34
N VAL A 104 1.39 38.01 9.01
CA VAL A 104 0.88 36.81 8.34
C VAL A 104 -0.34 37.13 7.48
N GLN A 105 -1.27 37.96 7.97
CA GLN A 105 -2.46 38.38 7.21
C GLN A 105 -2.14 39.22 5.96
N SER A 106 -0.92 39.73 5.85
CA SER A 106 -0.47 40.50 4.68
C SER A 106 0.09 39.63 3.55
N PHE A 107 0.15 38.30 3.71
CA PHE A 107 0.49 37.38 2.63
C PHE A 107 -0.66 37.22 1.62
N SER A 108 -0.33 36.77 0.40
CA SER A 108 -1.33 36.30 -0.57
C SER A 108 -2.21 35.19 0.02
N GLN A 109 -3.44 35.03 -0.49
CA GLN A 109 -4.40 34.05 0.06
C GLN A 109 -3.81 32.64 0.14
N ALA A 110 -3.20 32.16 -0.95
CA ALA A 110 -2.61 30.83 -1.00
C ALA A 110 -1.50 30.61 0.06
N ALA A 111 -0.72 31.65 0.37
CA ALA A 111 0.31 31.59 1.40
C ALA A 111 -0.28 31.65 2.82
N ARG A 112 -1.38 32.39 3.03
CA ARG A 112 -2.08 32.46 4.33
C ARG A 112 -2.72 31.14 4.73
N GLU A 113 -3.39 30.48 3.79
CA GLU A 113 -4.06 29.18 4.00
C GLU A 113 -3.08 28.12 4.56
N ILE A 114 -1.80 28.19 4.20
CA ILE A 114 -0.78 27.29 4.76
C ILE A 114 -0.71 27.41 6.28
N PHE A 115 -0.70 28.62 6.83
CA PHE A 115 -0.62 28.87 8.27
C PHE A 115 -1.92 28.52 9.01
N GLU A 116 -3.07 28.61 8.33
CA GLU A 116 -4.36 28.16 8.86
C GLU A 116 -4.36 26.64 9.12
N HIS A 117 -3.80 25.85 8.19
CA HIS A 117 -3.67 24.39 8.36
C HIS A 117 -2.70 23.99 9.48
N PHE A 118 -1.76 24.86 9.85
CA PHE A 118 -0.90 24.67 11.02
C PHE A 118 -1.52 25.11 12.34
N HIS A 119 -2.74 25.69 12.32
CA HIS A 119 -3.33 26.36 13.48
C HIS A 119 -2.37 27.41 14.08
N PHE A 120 -1.68 28.16 13.22
CA PHE A 120 -0.56 29.01 13.64
C PHE A 120 -0.97 30.07 14.66
N GLU A 121 -2.15 30.68 14.50
CA GLU A 121 -2.67 31.69 15.42
C GLU A 121 -2.81 31.17 16.86
N ASP A 122 -3.30 29.94 17.03
CA ASP A 122 -3.43 29.32 18.35
C ASP A 122 -2.07 29.17 19.06
N PHE A 123 -1.03 28.81 18.31
CA PHE A 123 0.33 28.71 18.83
C PHE A 123 0.95 30.08 19.11
N VAL A 124 0.67 31.10 18.29
CA VAL A 124 1.10 32.47 18.56
C VAL A 124 0.52 32.96 19.90
N GLN A 125 -0.77 32.74 20.14
CA GLN A 125 -1.43 33.12 21.39
C GLN A 125 -0.89 32.34 22.60
N GLN A 126 -0.65 31.03 22.47
CA GLN A 126 -0.04 30.22 23.53
C GLN A 126 1.38 30.70 23.87
N LEU A 127 2.21 30.97 22.86
CA LEU A 127 3.56 31.51 23.04
C LEU A 127 3.56 32.89 23.69
N ALA A 128 2.60 33.74 23.33
CA ALA A 128 2.44 35.06 23.93
C ALA A 128 2.05 34.94 25.41
N GLY A 129 1.08 34.08 25.75
CA GLY A 129 0.67 33.81 27.13
C GLY A 129 1.79 33.23 28.00
N ALA A 130 2.75 32.51 27.40
CA ALA A 130 3.95 32.00 28.07
C ALA A 130 5.13 33.00 28.11
N ASN A 131 4.99 34.22 27.56
CA ASN A 131 6.07 35.20 27.40
C ASN A 131 7.28 34.68 26.57
N LEU A 132 7.03 33.76 25.64
CA LEU A 132 8.06 33.14 24.79
C LEU A 132 8.05 33.69 23.36
N LEU A 133 6.94 34.27 22.90
CA LEU A 133 6.72 34.61 21.49
C LEU A 133 7.83 35.47 20.88
N TYR A 134 8.18 36.60 21.51
CA TYR A 134 9.23 37.49 21.01
C TYR A 134 10.57 36.78 20.88
N GLN A 135 10.95 35.97 21.88
CA GLN A 135 12.21 35.22 21.86
C GLN A 135 12.25 34.19 20.71
N VAL A 136 11.12 33.51 20.45
CA VAL A 136 10.99 32.56 19.35
C VAL A 136 11.11 33.28 18.01
N VAL A 137 10.36 34.37 17.81
CA VAL A 137 10.40 35.19 16.58
C VAL A 137 11.83 35.66 16.30
N GLN A 138 12.51 36.27 17.28
CA GLN A 138 13.86 36.79 17.10
C GLN A 138 14.86 35.69 16.75
N ARG A 139 14.69 34.49 17.33
CA ARG A 139 15.54 33.34 17.01
C ARG A 139 15.38 32.92 15.54
N PHE A 140 14.16 32.87 15.02
CA PHE A 140 13.92 32.59 13.59
C PHE A 140 14.37 33.72 12.66
N ALA A 141 14.13 34.98 13.04
CA ALA A 141 14.57 36.15 12.26
C ALA A 141 16.09 36.16 12.02
N SER A 142 16.87 35.63 12.96
CA SER A 142 18.34 35.53 12.85
C SER A 142 18.84 34.48 11.85
N ILE A 143 17.96 33.62 11.33
CA ILE A 143 18.34 32.50 10.45
C ILE A 143 18.22 32.95 9.00
N ASP A 144 19.34 33.00 8.28
CA ASP A 144 19.31 33.18 6.83
C ASP A 144 18.89 31.87 6.15
N LEU A 145 17.65 31.83 5.66
CA LEU A 145 17.08 30.77 4.85
C LEU A 145 16.83 31.27 3.41
N SER A 146 17.67 32.17 2.88
CA SER A 146 17.57 32.65 1.50
C SER A 146 17.89 31.53 0.48
N PRO A 147 17.31 31.57 -0.73
CA PRO A 147 17.68 30.66 -1.82
C PRO A 147 19.17 30.67 -2.18
N GLU A 148 19.85 31.80 -1.97
CA GLU A 148 21.29 31.98 -2.20
C GLU A 148 22.14 31.19 -1.20
N ARG A 149 21.70 31.11 0.06
CA ARG A 149 22.40 30.37 1.11
C ARG A 149 21.98 28.90 1.20
N ILE A 150 20.69 28.64 0.99
CA ILE A 150 20.12 27.30 1.06
C ILE A 150 19.25 27.09 -0.16
N SER A 151 19.71 26.21 -1.04
CA SER A 151 18.96 25.76 -2.21
C SER A 151 17.57 25.22 -1.82
N ASN A 152 16.63 25.19 -2.78
CA ASN A 152 15.32 24.57 -2.54
C ASN A 152 15.45 23.09 -2.13
N PHE A 153 16.37 22.36 -2.78
CA PHE A 153 16.73 21.00 -2.39
C PHE A 153 17.23 20.93 -0.94
N GLY A 154 18.18 21.81 -0.57
CA GLY A 154 18.69 21.90 0.80
C GLY A 154 17.62 22.23 1.84
N MET A 155 16.63 23.08 1.50
CA MET A 155 15.48 23.32 2.38
C MET A 155 14.60 22.09 2.53
N GLY A 156 14.41 21.31 1.46
CA GLY A 156 13.73 20.01 1.54
C GLY A 156 14.38 19.07 2.55
N ILE A 157 15.72 19.00 2.57
CA ILE A 157 16.49 18.22 3.55
C ILE A 157 16.30 18.78 4.97
N ILE A 158 16.31 20.11 5.14
CA ILE A 158 16.10 20.72 6.45
C ILE A 158 14.70 20.44 6.99
N PHE A 159 13.65 20.61 6.19
CA PHE A 159 12.28 20.30 6.60
C PHE A 159 12.13 18.83 6.97
N GLU A 160 12.69 17.93 6.19
CA GLU A 160 12.72 16.50 6.50
C GLU A 160 13.40 16.22 7.84
N GLU A 161 14.56 16.82 8.09
CA GLU A 161 15.28 16.65 9.35
C GLU A 161 14.49 17.20 10.56
N LEU A 162 13.73 18.29 10.37
CA LEU A 162 12.85 18.86 11.40
C LEU A 162 11.62 17.99 11.66
N ILE A 163 10.97 17.48 10.61
CA ILE A 163 9.84 16.55 10.71
C ILE A 163 10.28 15.25 11.35
N ARG A 164 11.47 14.74 10.99
CA ARG A 164 12.08 13.57 11.63
C ARG A 164 12.26 13.79 13.13
N LYS A 165 12.89 14.89 13.53
CA LYS A 165 13.09 15.23 14.96
C LYS A 165 11.75 15.39 15.69
N PHE A 166 10.75 15.93 15.01
CA PHE A 166 9.40 16.03 15.54
C PHE A 166 8.79 14.66 15.81
N ALA A 167 8.83 13.75 14.85
CA ALA A 167 8.28 12.42 15.03
C ALA A 167 9.06 11.57 16.06
N GLU A 168 10.39 11.71 16.14
CA GLU A 168 11.19 11.12 17.23
C GLU A 168 10.72 11.59 18.61
N SER A 169 10.15 12.80 18.71
CA SER A 169 9.71 13.42 19.96
C SER A 169 8.23 13.22 20.29
N SER A 170 7.37 12.91 19.31
CA SER A 170 5.91 12.85 19.49
C SER A 170 5.35 11.44 19.73
N ASN A 171 6.14 10.37 19.61
CA ASN A 171 5.65 8.98 19.53
C ASN A 171 4.58 8.76 18.41
N GLU A 172 4.34 9.77 17.57
CA GLU A 172 3.55 9.63 16.35
C GLU A 172 4.43 8.95 15.29
N THR A 173 3.80 8.15 14.44
CA THR A 173 4.42 7.32 13.42
C THR A 173 5.04 8.18 12.31
N ALA A 174 6.27 8.66 12.49
CA ALA A 174 7.09 9.45 11.53
C ALA A 174 6.87 9.20 10.03
N GLY A 175 6.80 7.93 9.64
CA GLY A 175 6.60 7.45 8.27
C GLY A 175 5.17 7.43 7.73
N GLU A 176 4.16 7.97 8.42
CA GLU A 176 2.83 8.22 7.81
C GLU A 176 2.83 9.48 6.93
N HIS A 177 3.82 10.36 7.09
CA HIS A 177 3.86 11.68 6.42
C HIS A 177 5.05 11.87 5.48
N PHE A 178 6.00 10.92 5.47
CA PHE A 178 7.25 11.11 4.74
C PHE A 178 7.88 9.80 4.24
N THR A 179 8.28 9.83 2.96
CA THR A 179 9.00 8.75 2.28
C THR A 179 10.50 9.04 2.28
N PRO A 180 11.37 8.14 2.78
CA PRO A 180 12.82 8.34 2.79
C PRO A 180 13.38 8.73 1.41
N ARG A 181 14.29 9.72 1.36
CA ARG A 181 14.82 10.29 0.09
C ARG A 181 15.54 9.29 -0.78
N ASP A 182 16.25 8.34 -0.19
CA ASP A 182 16.90 7.24 -0.91
C ASP A 182 15.89 6.44 -1.73
N ILE A 183 14.69 6.21 -1.17
CA ILE A 183 13.61 5.49 -1.86
C ILE A 183 12.92 6.39 -2.89
N VAL A 184 12.72 7.68 -2.56
CA VAL A 184 12.16 8.67 -3.48
C VAL A 184 13.03 8.76 -4.74
N HIS A 185 14.34 8.95 -4.55
CA HIS A 185 15.31 9.03 -5.63
C HIS A 185 15.37 7.75 -6.48
N LEU A 186 15.44 6.57 -5.84
CA LEU A 186 15.43 5.28 -6.54
C LEU A 186 14.17 5.10 -7.39
N THR A 187 13.00 5.35 -6.81
CA THR A 187 11.71 5.13 -7.48
C THR A 187 11.52 6.11 -8.64
N THR A 188 11.87 7.40 -8.44
CA THR A 188 11.86 8.41 -9.51
C THR A 188 12.81 8.01 -10.63
N SER A 189 14.03 7.56 -10.30
CA SER A 189 15.01 7.10 -11.28
C SER A 189 14.50 5.91 -12.09
N LEU A 190 13.88 4.91 -11.46
CA LEU A 190 13.27 3.76 -12.16
C LEU A 190 12.18 4.19 -13.16
N VAL A 191 11.33 5.13 -12.77
CA VAL A 191 10.22 5.63 -13.60
C VAL A 191 10.72 6.48 -14.78
N LEU A 192 11.75 7.29 -14.58
CA LEU A 192 12.28 8.21 -15.60
C LEU A 192 13.35 7.59 -16.50
N THR A 193 13.96 6.47 -16.10
CA THR A 193 14.96 5.76 -16.91
C THR A 193 14.40 5.35 -18.28
N GLY A 194 15.10 5.74 -19.36
CA GLY A 194 14.70 5.44 -20.73
C GLY A 194 13.62 6.37 -21.30
N GLN A 195 13.33 7.49 -20.63
CA GLN A 195 12.28 8.44 -21.02
C GLN A 195 12.82 9.73 -21.65
N GLU A 196 14.10 9.77 -22.05
CA GLU A 196 14.77 10.95 -22.61
C GLU A 196 14.03 11.50 -23.85
N HIS A 197 13.34 10.62 -24.58
CA HIS A 197 12.55 11.01 -25.75
C HIS A 197 11.33 11.90 -25.41
N LYS A 198 10.79 11.82 -24.19
CA LYS A 198 9.71 12.70 -23.67
C LYS A 198 10.27 13.98 -23.06
N LEU A 199 11.48 13.94 -22.50
CA LEU A 199 12.11 15.04 -21.78
C LEU A 199 12.86 16.00 -22.72
N LYS A 200 12.24 16.41 -23.83
CA LYS A 200 12.87 17.36 -24.78
C LYS A 200 12.59 18.80 -24.36
N PRO A 201 13.50 19.76 -24.58
CA PRO A 201 13.23 21.16 -24.31
C PRO A 201 11.92 21.62 -24.97
N SER A 202 11.15 22.47 -24.27
CA SER A 202 9.81 22.93 -24.63
C SER A 202 8.70 21.85 -24.57
N SER A 203 8.97 20.65 -24.06
CA SER A 203 7.91 19.72 -23.68
C SER A 203 7.26 20.15 -22.36
N ILE A 204 6.01 19.73 -22.18
CA ILE A 204 5.28 19.85 -20.91
C ILE A 204 5.12 18.43 -20.38
N ILE A 205 5.57 18.20 -19.15
CA ILE A 205 5.48 16.91 -18.47
C ILE A 205 4.63 17.06 -17.23
N THR A 206 3.64 16.19 -17.08
CA THR A 206 2.78 16.16 -15.89
C THR A 206 3.24 15.06 -14.93
N ILE A 207 3.55 15.43 -13.69
CA ILE A 207 3.85 14.49 -12.60
C ILE A 207 2.71 14.51 -11.59
N TYR A 208 2.27 13.33 -11.16
CA TYR A 208 1.20 13.19 -10.17
C TYR A 208 1.56 12.25 -9.01
N ASP A 209 1.28 12.70 -7.77
CA ASP A 209 1.33 11.89 -6.56
C ASP A 209 0.00 11.95 -5.78
N PRO A 210 -0.79 10.85 -5.75
CA PRO A 210 -2.08 10.79 -5.07
C PRO A 210 -1.98 10.70 -3.54
N THR A 211 -0.77 10.62 -3.00
CA THR A 211 -0.46 10.47 -1.58
C THR A 211 0.76 11.34 -1.27
N ALA A 212 0.66 12.61 -1.64
CA ALA A 212 1.79 13.49 -1.82
C ALA A 212 2.62 13.70 -0.55
N GLY A 213 2.03 13.51 0.63
CA GLY A 213 2.67 13.81 1.90
C GLY A 213 3.17 15.25 1.88
N THR A 214 4.47 15.42 2.04
CA THR A 214 5.16 16.72 2.00
C THR A 214 5.69 17.11 0.62
N GLY A 215 5.32 16.40 -0.45
CA GLY A 215 5.70 16.70 -1.84
C GLY A 215 7.04 16.11 -2.28
N GLY A 216 7.51 15.06 -1.60
CA GLY A 216 8.83 14.46 -1.84
C GLY A 216 9.05 13.98 -3.28
N PHE A 217 8.10 13.21 -3.82
CA PHE A 217 8.16 12.70 -5.20
C PHE A 217 7.99 13.80 -6.25
N LEU A 218 7.11 14.77 -6.02
CA LEU A 218 6.90 15.89 -6.93
C LEU A 218 8.17 16.72 -7.08
N SER A 219 8.84 16.98 -5.95
CA SER A 219 10.09 17.71 -5.88
C SER A 219 11.22 17.00 -6.63
N GLU A 220 11.42 15.72 -6.31
CA GLU A 220 12.48 14.91 -6.92
C GLU A 220 12.25 14.75 -8.43
N GLY A 221 10.99 14.54 -8.84
CA GLY A 221 10.64 14.39 -10.24
C GLY A 221 10.96 15.64 -11.08
N ASP A 222 10.61 16.84 -10.59
CA ASP A 222 10.98 18.09 -11.26
C ASP A 222 12.50 18.24 -11.33
N GLU A 223 13.20 18.10 -10.19
CA GLU A 223 14.65 18.25 -10.15
C GLU A 223 15.39 17.26 -11.06
N TYR A 224 15.00 15.99 -11.06
CA TYR A 224 15.57 14.97 -11.94
C TYR A 224 15.38 15.35 -13.41
N ILE A 225 14.19 15.80 -13.80
CA ILE A 225 13.92 16.24 -15.17
C ILE A 225 14.79 17.43 -15.55
N GLN A 226 14.92 18.44 -14.68
CA GLN A 226 15.75 19.61 -14.95
C GLN A 226 17.25 19.26 -15.07
N GLN A 227 17.72 18.24 -14.35
CA GLN A 227 19.09 17.71 -14.47
C GLN A 227 19.32 17.00 -15.81
N VAL A 228 18.33 16.28 -16.33
CA VAL A 228 18.43 15.54 -17.60
C VAL A 228 18.27 16.47 -18.81
N SER A 229 17.27 17.36 -18.78
CA SER A 229 17.01 18.31 -19.87
C SER A 229 16.46 19.63 -19.35
N GLN A 230 17.28 20.67 -19.48
CA GLN A 230 16.84 22.04 -19.20
C GLN A 230 15.76 22.50 -20.18
N GLY A 231 14.83 23.31 -19.70
CA GLY A 231 13.77 23.91 -20.50
C GLY A 231 12.56 22.99 -20.74
N VAL A 232 12.43 21.92 -19.96
CA VAL A 232 11.18 21.15 -19.85
C VAL A 232 10.29 21.85 -18.82
N THR A 233 9.02 22.10 -19.16
CA THR A 233 8.03 22.61 -18.21
C THR A 233 7.42 21.43 -17.47
N VAL A 234 7.59 21.39 -16.15
CA VAL A 234 7.01 20.33 -15.32
C VAL A 234 5.79 20.87 -14.59
N SER A 235 4.63 20.23 -14.78
CA SER A 235 3.39 20.52 -14.06
C SER A 235 3.22 19.50 -12.94
N LEU A 236 3.32 19.95 -11.69
CA LEU A 236 3.23 19.09 -10.51
C LEU A 236 1.80 19.08 -9.96
N HIS A 237 1.26 17.87 -9.75
CA HIS A 237 -0.07 17.64 -9.20
C HIS A 237 0.01 16.69 -8.02
N GLY A 238 -0.80 16.90 -7.01
CA GLY A 238 -0.83 15.99 -5.87
C GLY A 238 -2.11 16.05 -5.07
N GLN A 239 -2.33 15.01 -4.27
CA GLN A 239 -3.40 14.97 -3.29
C GLN A 239 -2.88 14.41 -1.97
N GLU A 240 -3.30 14.99 -0.86
CA GLU A 240 -2.89 14.58 0.48
C GLU A 240 -4.08 14.61 1.44
N LEU A 241 -4.15 13.63 2.34
CA LEU A 241 -5.21 13.49 3.33
C LEU A 241 -4.96 14.39 4.56
N ASN A 242 -3.72 14.46 5.02
CA ASN A 242 -3.33 15.16 6.24
C ASN A 242 -3.12 16.67 5.97
N PRO A 243 -3.86 17.56 6.67
CA PRO A 243 -3.77 19.00 6.45
C PRO A 243 -2.37 19.61 6.65
N GLU A 244 -1.62 19.15 7.66
CA GLU A 244 -0.27 19.68 7.93
C GLU A 244 0.72 19.27 6.83
N SER A 245 0.67 18.00 6.38
CA SER A 245 1.51 17.50 5.28
C SER A 245 1.18 18.22 3.96
N TYR A 246 -0.12 18.36 3.68
CA TYR A 246 -0.63 19.16 2.56
C TYR A 246 -0.10 20.60 2.60
N ALA A 247 -0.12 21.25 3.76
CA ALA A 247 0.37 22.62 3.93
C ALA A 247 1.87 22.73 3.61
N ILE A 248 2.67 21.76 4.03
CA ILE A 248 4.11 21.67 3.70
C ILE A 248 4.32 21.47 2.20
N CYS A 249 3.58 20.54 1.59
CA CYS A 249 3.65 20.29 0.15
C CYS A 249 3.30 21.55 -0.65
N LYS A 250 2.18 22.21 -0.30
CA LYS A 250 1.73 23.47 -0.93
C LYS A 250 2.76 24.58 -0.78
N ALA A 251 3.39 24.69 0.38
CA ALA A 251 4.45 25.65 0.63
C ALA A 251 5.69 25.42 -0.27
N ASP A 252 6.12 24.17 -0.40
CA ASP A 252 7.25 23.82 -1.27
C ASP A 252 6.95 24.12 -2.74
N MET A 253 5.74 23.79 -3.20
CA MET A 253 5.28 24.14 -4.55
C MET A 253 5.28 25.67 -4.77
N LEU A 254 4.80 26.44 -3.78
CA LEU A 254 4.76 27.90 -3.85
C LEU A 254 6.16 28.50 -3.99
N ILE A 255 7.13 28.01 -3.22
CA ILE A 255 8.53 28.46 -3.25
C ILE A 255 9.18 28.15 -4.61
N LYS A 256 8.79 27.04 -5.24
CA LYS A 256 9.26 26.62 -6.57
C LYS A 256 8.57 27.33 -7.72
N GLY A 257 7.56 28.16 -7.45
CA GLY A 257 6.75 28.82 -8.50
C GLY A 257 5.85 27.85 -9.26
N GLN A 258 5.47 26.74 -8.62
CA GLN A 258 4.57 25.75 -9.17
C GLN A 258 3.11 26.12 -8.86
N GLY A 259 2.19 25.67 -9.72
CA GLY A 259 0.76 25.95 -9.56
C GLY A 259 0.18 25.28 -8.31
N VAL A 260 0.06 26.02 -7.21
CA VAL A 260 -0.41 25.50 -5.91
C VAL A 260 -1.83 24.96 -5.93
N ASP A 261 -2.66 25.42 -6.86
CA ASP A 261 -4.02 24.89 -7.07
C ASP A 261 -4.04 23.44 -7.54
N ASN A 262 -2.89 22.91 -8.02
CA ASN A 262 -2.76 21.51 -8.42
C ASN A 262 -2.54 20.56 -7.23
N ILE A 263 -2.29 21.09 -6.03
CA ILE A 263 -2.19 20.30 -4.80
C ILE A 263 -3.53 20.34 -4.10
N LYS A 264 -4.10 19.17 -3.80
CA LYS A 264 -5.44 19.03 -3.24
C LYS A 264 -5.40 18.42 -1.84
N LEU A 265 -6.28 18.90 -0.97
CA LEU A 265 -6.52 18.33 0.35
C LEU A 265 -7.76 17.42 0.29
N GLY A 266 -7.63 16.16 0.70
CA GLY A 266 -8.77 15.23 0.75
C GLY A 266 -8.35 13.77 0.61
N ASN A 267 -9.29 12.86 0.87
CA ASN A 267 -9.04 11.42 0.74
C ASN A 267 -9.11 10.97 -0.72
N THR A 268 -7.99 10.52 -1.27
CA THR A 268 -7.85 10.06 -2.67
C THR A 268 -8.86 8.97 -3.06
N LEU A 269 -9.20 8.04 -2.17
CA LEU A 269 -10.07 6.92 -2.50
C LEU A 269 -11.55 7.30 -2.50
N SER A 270 -12.02 8.07 -1.51
CA SER A 270 -13.44 8.49 -1.45
C SER A 270 -13.75 9.79 -2.19
N ASP A 271 -12.75 10.65 -2.40
CA ASP A 271 -12.91 12.00 -2.88
C ASP A 271 -11.74 12.40 -3.80
N ASP A 272 -11.76 11.87 -5.02
CA ASP A 272 -10.79 12.21 -6.05
C ASP A 272 -10.97 13.67 -6.48
N GLN A 273 -10.05 14.54 -6.07
CA GLN A 273 -10.08 15.97 -6.34
C GLN A 273 -9.53 16.32 -7.74
N LEU A 274 -9.00 15.33 -8.46
CA LEU A 274 -8.39 15.47 -9.78
C LEU A 274 -8.95 14.44 -10.77
N PRO A 275 -10.30 14.28 -10.91
CA PRO A 275 -10.91 13.14 -11.59
C PRO A 275 -10.54 13.04 -13.07
N THR A 276 -10.32 14.19 -13.74
CA THR A 276 -9.99 14.28 -15.17
C THR A 276 -8.49 14.35 -15.46
N LEU A 277 -7.63 14.36 -14.43
CA LEU A 277 -6.19 14.44 -14.61
C LEU A 277 -5.67 13.19 -15.32
N GLN A 278 -4.78 13.41 -16.29
CA GLN A 278 -4.00 12.39 -16.95
C GLN A 278 -2.52 12.80 -16.87
N ALA A 279 -1.64 11.92 -16.40
CA ALA A 279 -0.26 12.28 -16.07
C ALA A 279 0.75 11.43 -16.84
N ASP A 280 1.91 12.00 -17.18
CA ASP A 280 3.00 11.28 -17.85
C ASP A 280 3.71 10.33 -16.88
N PHE A 281 4.02 10.84 -15.69
CA PHE A 281 4.71 10.12 -14.65
C PHE A 281 3.94 10.21 -13.35
N MET A 282 3.84 9.08 -12.67
CA MET A 282 3.11 8.97 -11.41
C MET A 282 3.98 8.26 -10.39
N LEU A 283 4.05 8.84 -9.20
CA LEU A 283 4.91 8.34 -8.13
C LEU A 283 4.08 8.34 -6.85
N ALA A 284 4.13 7.25 -6.07
CA ALA A 284 3.32 7.16 -4.86
C ALA A 284 3.95 6.25 -3.80
N ASN A 285 3.72 6.60 -2.54
CA ASN A 285 3.97 5.75 -1.38
C ASN A 285 2.72 5.77 -0.49
N PRO A 286 1.66 5.03 -0.86
CA PRO A 286 0.45 4.96 -0.05
C PRO A 286 0.69 4.25 1.29
N PRO A 287 -0.20 4.45 2.27
CA PRO A 287 -0.11 3.75 3.55
C PRO A 287 -0.21 2.22 3.36
N PHE A 288 0.73 1.47 3.95
CA PHE A 288 0.86 0.04 3.72
C PHE A 288 -0.22 -0.78 4.45
N GLY A 289 -1.02 -1.54 3.69
CA GLY A 289 -1.93 -2.54 4.25
C GLY A 289 -3.00 -1.97 5.20
N VAL A 290 -3.38 -0.70 5.01
CA VAL A 290 -4.36 -0.04 5.87
C VAL A 290 -5.78 -0.40 5.46
N GLU A 291 -6.64 -0.56 6.48
CA GLU A 291 -8.07 -0.81 6.30
C GLU A 291 -8.77 0.40 5.63
N TRP A 292 -9.60 0.14 4.62
CA TRP A 292 -10.36 1.16 3.89
C TRP A 292 -11.84 1.20 4.29
N LYS A 293 -12.17 0.74 5.51
CA LYS A 293 -13.55 0.65 6.03
C LYS A 293 -14.28 1.99 6.02
N LYS A 294 -13.59 3.09 6.33
CA LYS A 294 -14.16 4.45 6.38
C LYS A 294 -14.63 4.93 5.00
N VAL A 295 -13.98 4.50 3.93
CA VAL A 295 -14.28 4.89 2.54
C VAL A 295 -15.00 3.79 1.77
N GLN A 296 -15.38 2.69 2.46
CA GLN A 296 -15.89 1.49 1.81
C GLN A 296 -17.16 1.75 0.99
N LYS A 297 -18.05 2.60 1.51
CA LYS A 297 -19.32 2.92 0.85
C LYS A 297 -19.09 3.62 -0.49
N ASP A 298 -18.17 4.58 -0.55
CA ASP A 298 -17.91 5.38 -1.76
C ASP A 298 -17.21 4.53 -2.83
N VAL A 299 -16.24 3.71 -2.42
CA VAL A 299 -15.53 2.78 -3.30
C VAL A 299 -16.47 1.69 -3.84
N LEU A 300 -17.33 1.10 -3.01
CA LEU A 300 -18.34 0.12 -3.45
C LEU A 300 -19.30 0.75 -4.45
N LYS A 301 -19.80 1.94 -4.16
CA LYS A 301 -20.71 2.66 -5.05
C LYS A 301 -20.08 2.89 -6.42
N GLU A 302 -18.83 3.35 -6.47
CA GLU A 302 -18.12 3.55 -7.73
C GLU A 302 -17.94 2.24 -8.50
N HIS A 303 -17.53 1.17 -7.83
CA HIS A 303 -17.37 -0.15 -8.43
C HIS A 303 -18.69 -0.67 -9.02
N GLU A 304 -19.79 -0.59 -8.28
CA GLU A 304 -21.11 -1.08 -8.68
C GLU A 304 -21.75 -0.23 -9.78
N GLU A 305 -21.63 1.10 -9.71
CA GLU A 305 -22.30 2.02 -10.65
C GLU A 305 -21.49 2.28 -11.93
N ARG A 306 -20.14 2.29 -11.84
CA ARG A 306 -19.27 2.64 -12.97
C ARG A 306 -18.48 1.48 -13.52
N GLY A 307 -18.26 0.40 -12.76
CA GLY A 307 -17.44 -0.73 -13.21
C GLY A 307 -16.11 -0.26 -13.82
N PHE A 308 -15.81 -0.69 -15.05
CA PHE A 308 -14.60 -0.32 -15.78
C PHE A 308 -14.55 1.13 -16.31
N ASP A 309 -15.68 1.85 -16.30
CA ASP A 309 -15.68 3.30 -16.56
C ASP A 309 -15.24 4.10 -15.30
N GLY A 310 -15.14 3.43 -14.15
CA GLY A 310 -14.59 3.97 -12.90
C GLY A 310 -13.21 3.40 -12.58
N ARG A 311 -12.66 3.80 -11.43
CA ARG A 311 -11.31 3.43 -10.99
C ARG A 311 -11.22 1.97 -10.55
N PHE A 312 -12.28 1.45 -9.95
CA PHE A 312 -12.25 0.17 -9.25
C PHE A 312 -12.91 -0.98 -10.02
N GLY A 313 -13.09 -0.84 -11.33
CA GLY A 313 -13.72 -1.86 -12.18
C GLY A 313 -13.13 -3.28 -12.08
N PRO A 314 -11.79 -3.45 -12.06
CA PRO A 314 -11.18 -4.77 -12.02
C PRO A 314 -11.53 -5.63 -10.79
N GLY A 315 -11.91 -4.99 -9.68
CA GLY A 315 -12.25 -5.70 -8.45
C GLY A 315 -11.97 -4.87 -7.21
N LEU A 316 -12.37 -5.41 -6.05
CA LEU A 316 -12.18 -4.80 -4.74
C LEU A 316 -11.40 -5.74 -3.83
N PRO A 317 -10.26 -5.30 -3.24
CA PRO A 317 -9.53 -6.12 -2.27
C PRO A 317 -10.36 -6.29 -0.99
N ARG A 318 -9.94 -7.16 -0.07
CA ARG A 318 -10.53 -7.20 1.27
C ARG A 318 -10.48 -5.83 1.96
N VAL A 319 -11.48 -5.55 2.80
CA VAL A 319 -11.61 -4.26 3.51
C VAL A 319 -10.39 -3.93 4.38
N SER A 320 -9.70 -4.95 4.90
CA SER A 320 -8.52 -4.78 5.74
C SER A 320 -7.24 -4.36 4.99
N ASP A 321 -7.27 -4.26 3.66
CA ASP A 321 -6.10 -3.86 2.87
C ASP A 321 -6.50 -3.06 1.62
N GLY A 322 -6.27 -1.75 1.64
CA GLY A 322 -6.59 -0.84 0.54
C GLY A 322 -5.48 -0.66 -0.50
N SER A 323 -4.36 -1.38 -0.40
CA SER A 323 -3.14 -1.12 -1.20
C SER A 323 -3.40 -1.16 -2.71
N LEU A 324 -4.18 -2.14 -3.18
CA LEU A 324 -4.52 -2.29 -4.59
C LEU A 324 -5.48 -1.20 -5.11
N LEU A 325 -6.23 -0.53 -4.25
CA LEU A 325 -7.11 0.58 -4.65
C LEU A 325 -6.29 1.80 -5.09
N PHE A 326 -5.18 2.11 -4.41
CA PHE A 326 -4.28 3.19 -4.83
C PHE A 326 -3.59 2.87 -6.17
N LEU A 327 -3.23 1.61 -6.39
CA LEU A 327 -2.67 1.15 -7.65
C LEU A 327 -3.67 1.36 -8.81
N LEU A 328 -4.92 0.95 -8.62
CA LEU A 328 -6.00 1.18 -9.58
C LEU A 328 -6.31 2.67 -9.80
N HIS A 329 -6.26 3.48 -8.74
CA HIS A 329 -6.42 4.93 -8.86
C HIS A 329 -5.37 5.51 -9.81
N LEU A 330 -4.10 5.16 -9.65
CA LEU A 330 -3.04 5.60 -10.58
C LEU A 330 -3.24 5.08 -12.00
N VAL A 331 -3.67 3.82 -12.16
CA VAL A 331 -3.97 3.25 -13.49
C VAL A 331 -5.06 4.04 -14.21
N SER A 332 -6.06 4.57 -13.51
CA SER A 332 -7.12 5.39 -14.11
C SER A 332 -6.65 6.77 -14.62
N LYS A 333 -5.47 7.22 -14.20
CA LYS A 333 -4.83 8.50 -14.58
C LYS A 333 -3.77 8.33 -15.68
N MET A 334 -3.65 7.13 -16.24
CA MET A 334 -2.74 6.86 -17.34
C MET A 334 -3.27 7.42 -18.67
N GLN A 335 -2.43 8.20 -19.35
CA GLN A 335 -2.67 8.68 -20.71
C GLN A 335 -2.84 7.52 -21.69
N ASP A 336 -3.59 7.76 -22.77
CA ASP A 336 -3.70 6.82 -23.89
C ASP A 336 -2.29 6.48 -24.44
N PRO A 337 -1.94 5.19 -24.63
CA PRO A 337 -0.66 4.79 -25.23
C PRO A 337 -0.35 5.48 -26.56
N LYS A 338 -1.37 5.85 -27.35
CA LYS A 338 -1.22 6.60 -28.61
C LYS A 338 -0.67 8.02 -28.42
N GLN A 339 -0.80 8.58 -27.21
CA GLN A 339 -0.24 9.87 -26.82
C GLN A 339 1.14 9.72 -26.15
N GLY A 340 1.69 8.51 -26.12
CA GLY A 340 2.97 8.20 -25.47
C GLY A 340 2.81 7.46 -24.14
N GLY A 341 1.58 7.27 -23.66
CA GLY A 341 1.28 6.52 -22.44
C GLY A 341 1.84 7.15 -21.17
N SER A 342 1.79 6.39 -20.08
CA SER A 342 2.22 6.80 -18.75
C SER A 342 3.08 5.75 -18.08
N ARG A 343 3.85 6.19 -17.08
CA ARG A 343 4.60 5.30 -16.20
C ARG A 343 4.29 5.59 -14.74
N ILE A 344 4.16 4.53 -13.95
CA ILE A 344 3.88 4.61 -12.51
C ILE A 344 5.03 3.93 -11.75
N GLY A 345 5.52 4.57 -10.70
CA GLY A 345 6.32 3.96 -9.64
C GLY A 345 5.58 4.05 -8.32
N ILE A 346 5.14 2.91 -7.78
CA ILE A 346 4.38 2.88 -6.53
C ILE A 346 5.01 1.88 -5.57
N ILE A 347 5.20 2.31 -4.33
CA ILE A 347 5.79 1.48 -3.29
C ILE A 347 4.69 0.80 -2.50
N LEU A 348 4.75 -0.52 -2.39
CA LEU A 348 3.77 -1.35 -1.70
C LEU A 348 4.47 -2.35 -0.78
N ASN A 349 3.75 -2.89 0.20
CA ASN A 349 4.21 -4.05 0.95
C ASN A 349 4.06 -5.34 0.11
N GLY A 350 4.35 -6.50 0.70
CA GLY A 350 4.22 -7.79 0.00
C GLY A 350 2.78 -8.24 -0.30
N SER A 351 1.76 -7.69 0.37
CA SER A 351 0.38 -8.21 0.31
C SER A 351 -0.22 -8.19 -1.12
N PRO A 352 -0.08 -7.09 -1.91
CA PRO A 352 -0.50 -7.04 -3.30
C PRO A 352 0.03 -8.14 -4.22
N LEU A 353 1.19 -8.76 -3.89
CA LEU A 353 1.82 -9.77 -4.75
C LEU A 353 1.08 -11.10 -4.75
N PHE A 354 0.51 -11.54 -3.62
CA PHE A 354 0.06 -12.93 -3.47
C PHE A 354 -1.26 -13.10 -2.71
N THR A 355 -1.79 -12.05 -2.07
CA THR A 355 -3.01 -12.24 -1.27
C THR A 355 -4.26 -12.33 -2.13
N GLY A 356 -5.23 -13.14 -1.70
CA GLY A 356 -6.45 -13.41 -2.46
C GLY A 356 -6.26 -14.54 -3.47
N GLY A 357 -7.13 -15.56 -3.40
CA GLY A 357 -7.10 -16.70 -4.31
C GLY A 357 -7.88 -16.44 -5.61
N ALA A 358 -7.87 -17.41 -6.52
CA ALA A 358 -8.63 -17.35 -7.77
C ALA A 358 -10.08 -16.84 -7.57
N GLY A 359 -10.48 -15.87 -8.39
CA GLY A 359 -11.79 -15.20 -8.32
C GLY A 359 -11.98 -14.20 -7.17
N SER A 360 -10.99 -14.00 -6.29
CA SER A 360 -11.05 -12.90 -5.31
C SER A 360 -10.69 -11.57 -5.97
N GLY A 361 -11.15 -10.46 -5.40
CA GLY A 361 -10.89 -9.14 -5.98
C GLY A 361 -9.41 -8.80 -6.08
N GLU A 362 -8.56 -9.20 -5.13
CA GLU A 362 -7.10 -9.01 -5.26
C GLU A 362 -6.51 -9.78 -6.45
N SER A 363 -7.00 -11.00 -6.67
CA SER A 363 -6.57 -11.84 -7.79
C SER A 363 -7.06 -11.27 -9.13
N GLU A 364 -8.30 -10.79 -9.21
CA GLU A 364 -8.85 -10.17 -10.43
C GLU A 364 -8.16 -8.84 -10.75
N ILE A 365 -7.79 -8.04 -9.75
CA ILE A 365 -6.97 -6.84 -9.96
C ILE A 365 -5.61 -7.24 -10.54
N ARG A 366 -4.92 -8.24 -9.98
CA ARG A 366 -3.64 -8.72 -10.56
C ARG A 366 -3.83 -9.25 -11.97
N ARG A 367 -4.86 -10.06 -12.21
CA ARG A 367 -5.24 -10.58 -13.53
C ARG A 367 -5.38 -9.43 -14.52
N TYR A 368 -6.13 -8.40 -14.18
CA TYR A 368 -6.30 -7.21 -15.01
C TYR A 368 -4.97 -6.52 -15.31
N LEU A 369 -4.18 -6.18 -14.29
CA LEU A 369 -2.91 -5.47 -14.45
C LEU A 369 -1.90 -6.25 -15.31
N LEU A 370 -1.85 -7.57 -15.16
CA LEU A 370 -0.93 -8.46 -15.86
C LEU A 370 -1.42 -8.73 -17.30
N GLN A 371 -2.70 -9.10 -17.49
CA GLN A 371 -3.25 -9.39 -18.82
C GLN A 371 -3.38 -8.16 -19.72
N HIS A 372 -3.57 -6.97 -19.14
CA HIS A 372 -3.45 -5.70 -19.88
C HIS A 372 -2.01 -5.22 -20.07
N ASP A 373 -1.02 -6.07 -19.72
CA ASP A 373 0.42 -5.81 -19.90
C ASP A 373 0.89 -4.52 -19.23
N LEU A 374 0.31 -4.15 -18.08
CA LEU A 374 0.63 -2.89 -17.39
C LEU A 374 1.83 -3.02 -16.47
N VAL A 375 1.99 -4.14 -15.77
CA VAL A 375 3.12 -4.36 -14.83
C VAL A 375 4.39 -4.61 -15.62
N GLU A 376 5.36 -3.71 -15.58
CA GLU A 376 6.63 -3.81 -16.32
C GLU A 376 7.74 -4.44 -15.47
N ALA A 377 7.86 -4.02 -14.22
CA ALA A 377 8.81 -4.59 -13.28
C ALA A 377 8.34 -4.49 -11.82
N ILE A 378 8.89 -5.36 -10.98
CA ILE A 378 8.72 -5.32 -9.53
C ILE A 378 10.11 -5.45 -8.89
N VAL A 379 10.48 -4.48 -8.07
CA VAL A 379 11.79 -4.41 -7.40
C VAL A 379 11.60 -4.64 -5.90
N ALA A 380 12.12 -5.74 -5.36
CA ALA A 380 12.12 -5.99 -3.92
C ALA A 380 13.21 -5.15 -3.25
N LEU A 381 12.83 -4.32 -2.28
CA LEU A 381 13.72 -3.42 -1.58
C LEU A 381 14.32 -4.05 -0.31
N PRO A 382 15.46 -3.54 0.17
CA PRO A 382 15.97 -3.86 1.51
C PRO A 382 14.92 -3.62 2.61
N THR A 383 14.97 -4.44 3.66
CA THR A 383 14.14 -4.24 4.86
C THR A 383 14.69 -3.08 5.71
N ASP A 384 13.95 -2.64 6.72
CA ASP A 384 14.38 -1.56 7.62
C ASP A 384 14.78 -0.26 6.90
N MET A 385 14.15 0.02 5.75
CA MET A 385 14.36 1.24 4.98
C MET A 385 13.40 2.37 5.37
N PHE A 386 12.30 2.07 6.04
CA PHE A 386 11.29 3.04 6.44
C PHE A 386 11.38 3.39 7.92
N TYR A 387 11.03 4.63 8.26
CA TYR A 387 11.14 5.15 9.63
C TYR A 387 10.24 4.40 10.62
N ASN A 388 9.10 3.87 10.18
CA ASN A 388 8.10 3.24 11.05
C ASN A 388 8.05 1.72 11.00
N THR A 389 8.68 1.11 10.00
CA THR A 389 8.48 -0.32 9.73
C THR A 389 9.71 -0.97 9.14
N GLY A 390 9.96 -2.22 9.57
CA GLY A 390 11.00 -3.10 9.04
C GLY A 390 10.49 -4.07 7.98
N ILE A 391 9.25 -3.92 7.50
CA ILE A 391 8.65 -4.85 6.52
C ILE A 391 9.41 -4.84 5.19
N ALA A 392 9.30 -5.95 4.46
CA ALA A 392 9.67 -5.99 3.05
C ALA A 392 8.71 -5.12 2.23
N THR A 393 9.29 -4.30 1.36
CA THR A 393 8.58 -3.39 0.45
C THR A 393 9.06 -3.59 -0.97
N TYR A 394 8.23 -3.18 -1.93
CA TYR A 394 8.46 -3.41 -3.34
C TYR A 394 8.09 -2.15 -4.13
N VAL A 395 8.94 -1.77 -5.08
CA VAL A 395 8.56 -0.78 -6.10
C VAL A 395 7.89 -1.53 -7.25
N TRP A 396 6.64 -1.21 -7.52
CA TRP A 396 5.93 -1.63 -8.72
C TRP A 396 6.13 -0.56 -9.79
N VAL A 397 6.70 -0.96 -10.92
CA VAL A 397 6.84 -0.13 -12.12
C VAL A 397 5.79 -0.58 -13.12
N LEU A 398 4.84 0.30 -13.43
CA LEU A 398 3.83 0.06 -14.47
C LEU A 398 4.10 0.96 -15.67
N ASN A 399 3.80 0.46 -16.86
CA ASN A 399 3.95 1.16 -18.12
C ASN A 399 2.89 0.64 -19.10
N ASN A 400 2.01 1.51 -19.60
CA ASN A 400 1.00 1.14 -20.60
C ASN A 400 1.47 1.33 -22.05
N ASN A 401 2.70 1.78 -22.26
CA ASN A 401 3.36 1.93 -23.55
C ASN A 401 4.75 1.25 -23.51
N LYS A 402 4.76 -0.05 -23.20
CA LYS A 402 5.99 -0.83 -23.09
C LYS A 402 6.78 -0.88 -24.40
N PRO A 403 8.12 -0.75 -24.34
CA PRO A 403 8.97 -1.00 -25.50
C PRO A 403 8.84 -2.46 -25.95
N THR A 404 9.12 -2.72 -27.23
CA THR A 404 8.80 -3.99 -27.90
C THR A 404 9.37 -5.20 -27.17
N GLU A 405 10.59 -5.11 -26.66
CA GLU A 405 11.29 -6.18 -25.96
C GLU A 405 10.66 -6.58 -24.61
N ARG A 406 9.91 -5.66 -23.98
CA ARG A 406 9.24 -5.84 -22.66
C ARG A 406 7.77 -6.25 -22.76
N ARG A 407 7.16 -6.21 -23.94
CA ARG A 407 5.73 -6.55 -24.12
C ARG A 407 5.45 -8.00 -23.72
N GLY A 408 4.36 -8.19 -22.98
CA GLY A 408 3.93 -9.49 -22.45
C GLY A 408 4.86 -10.07 -21.38
N LYS A 409 5.77 -9.26 -20.81
CA LYS A 409 6.77 -9.69 -19.83
C LYS A 409 6.78 -8.80 -18.61
N VAL A 410 7.23 -9.38 -17.49
CA VAL A 410 7.49 -8.72 -16.22
C VAL A 410 8.90 -9.05 -15.76
N GLN A 411 9.66 -8.03 -15.36
CA GLN A 411 10.98 -8.19 -14.75
C GLN A 411 10.87 -8.14 -13.23
N LEU A 412 11.28 -9.20 -12.54
CA LEU A 412 11.44 -9.20 -11.09
C LEU A 412 12.90 -8.89 -10.74
N ILE A 413 13.14 -7.96 -9.82
CA ILE A 413 14.49 -7.56 -9.41
C ILE A 413 14.61 -7.69 -7.89
N ASN A 414 15.46 -8.58 -7.42
CA ASN A 414 15.72 -8.76 -6.00
C ASN A 414 16.87 -7.83 -5.55
N ALA A 415 16.52 -6.70 -4.96
CA ALA A 415 17.48 -5.72 -4.43
C ALA A 415 17.57 -5.74 -2.89
N THR A 416 17.11 -6.80 -2.22
CA THR A 416 17.07 -6.86 -0.74
C THR A 416 18.43 -6.68 -0.08
N ASP A 417 19.52 -7.06 -0.77
CA ASP A 417 20.90 -6.96 -0.28
C ASP A 417 21.63 -5.68 -0.76
N ARG A 418 20.96 -4.80 -1.51
CA ARG A 418 21.52 -3.57 -2.08
C ARG A 418 21.33 -2.38 -1.15
N TYR A 419 22.00 -2.40 0.00
CA TYR A 419 21.89 -1.34 0.99
C TYR A 419 23.23 -0.98 1.64
N SER A 420 23.26 0.23 2.19
CA SER A 420 24.25 0.69 3.16
C SER A 420 23.64 0.79 4.55
N LYS A 421 24.44 0.51 5.58
CA LYS A 421 23.99 0.57 6.98
C LYS A 421 24.07 1.99 7.51
N MET A 422 23.04 2.41 8.24
CA MET A 422 23.06 3.69 8.93
C MET A 422 24.00 3.63 10.15
N ARG A 423 24.76 4.72 10.38
CA ARG A 423 25.59 4.85 11.58
C ARG A 423 24.75 4.91 12.86
N LYS A 424 23.58 5.53 12.78
CA LYS A 424 22.58 5.62 13.86
C LYS A 424 21.22 5.34 13.26
N SER A 425 20.49 4.39 13.84
CA SER A 425 19.12 4.07 13.42
C SER A 425 18.17 5.24 13.70
N LEU A 426 17.14 5.36 12.87
CA LEU A 426 16.09 6.38 12.96
C LEU A 426 14.73 5.69 12.98
N GLY A 427 14.16 5.53 14.19
CA GLY A 427 13.02 4.65 14.39
C GLY A 427 13.35 3.22 13.95
N SER A 428 12.57 2.68 13.02
CA SER A 428 12.80 1.39 12.37
C SER A 428 13.80 1.46 11.22
N LYS A 429 14.14 2.65 10.69
CA LYS A 429 15.09 2.79 9.59
C LYS A 429 16.51 2.50 10.08
N ARG A 430 17.14 1.47 9.51
CA ARG A 430 18.51 1.01 9.79
C ARG A 430 19.34 0.91 8.52
N GLN A 431 18.68 0.85 7.38
CA GLN A 431 19.27 0.65 6.07
C GLN A 431 18.84 1.78 5.13
N TYR A 432 19.71 2.12 4.20
CA TYR A 432 19.41 3.08 3.14
C TYR A 432 20.07 2.64 1.83
N VAL A 433 19.49 3.06 0.71
CA VAL A 433 20.09 2.85 -0.60
C VAL A 433 20.94 4.08 -0.92
N ASP A 434 22.26 3.91 -0.98
CA ASP A 434 23.16 4.97 -1.47
C ASP A 434 23.16 5.04 -3.00
N ASP A 435 23.81 6.07 -3.56
CA ASP A 435 23.86 6.31 -5.00
C ASP A 435 24.40 5.10 -5.78
N ALA A 436 25.45 4.43 -5.26
CA ALA A 436 26.03 3.26 -5.91
C ALA A 436 25.06 2.07 -5.97
N ASN A 437 24.34 1.81 -4.88
CA ASN A 437 23.30 0.78 -4.87
C ASN A 437 22.11 1.18 -5.76
N SER A 438 21.69 2.45 -5.74
CA SER A 438 20.62 2.98 -6.58
C SER A 438 20.94 2.80 -8.07
N GLU A 439 22.12 3.24 -8.50
CA GLU A 439 22.61 3.07 -9.88
C GLU A 439 22.66 1.60 -10.30
N SER A 440 23.09 0.71 -9.41
CA SER A 440 23.12 -0.73 -9.68
C SER A 440 21.71 -1.29 -9.93
N ILE A 441 20.74 -0.90 -9.11
CA ILE A 441 19.34 -1.34 -9.25
C ILE A 441 18.73 -0.79 -10.55
N VAL A 442 18.91 0.50 -10.81
CA VAL A 442 18.41 1.16 -12.03
C VAL A 442 19.06 0.56 -13.28
N ARG A 443 20.34 0.22 -13.23
CA ARG A 443 21.04 -0.46 -14.34
C ARG A 443 20.51 -1.86 -14.56
N ALA A 444 20.31 -2.66 -13.51
CA ALA A 444 19.72 -4.00 -13.63
C ALA A 444 18.33 -3.93 -14.26
N TYR A 445 17.54 -2.94 -13.84
CA TYR A 445 16.25 -2.65 -14.45
C TYR A 445 16.40 -2.28 -15.93
N GLY A 446 17.20 -1.28 -16.29
CA GLY A 446 17.37 -0.81 -17.67
C GLY A 446 17.95 -1.84 -18.63
N ALA A 447 18.90 -2.66 -18.17
CA ALA A 447 19.55 -3.68 -18.98
C ALA A 447 18.58 -4.77 -19.46
N PHE A 448 17.56 -5.09 -18.66
CA PHE A 448 16.56 -6.11 -18.99
C PHE A 448 17.18 -7.48 -19.33
N GLU A 449 18.13 -7.92 -18.50
CA GLU A 449 18.86 -9.18 -18.67
C GLU A 449 18.58 -10.16 -17.52
N GLU A 450 18.54 -11.45 -17.84
CA GLU A 450 18.43 -12.54 -16.86
C GLU A 450 19.73 -12.68 -16.07
N THR A 451 19.63 -12.56 -14.75
CA THR A 451 20.73 -12.70 -13.79
C THR A 451 20.24 -13.38 -12.52
N GLU A 452 21.11 -13.57 -11.52
CA GLU A 452 20.66 -14.09 -10.22
C GLU A 452 19.73 -13.13 -9.47
N GLU A 453 19.89 -11.83 -9.70
CA GLU A 453 19.13 -10.76 -9.06
C GLU A 453 18.00 -10.21 -9.93
N SER A 454 17.97 -10.53 -11.23
CA SER A 454 16.92 -10.10 -12.16
C SER A 454 16.38 -11.26 -12.98
N LYS A 455 15.07 -11.49 -12.92
CA LYS A 455 14.39 -12.59 -13.62
C LYS A 455 13.25 -12.06 -14.47
N ILE A 456 13.07 -12.58 -15.68
CA ILE A 456 12.08 -12.10 -16.65
C ILE A 456 11.09 -13.23 -16.93
N PHE A 457 9.81 -12.94 -16.71
CA PHE A 457 8.74 -13.92 -16.89
C PHE A 457 7.75 -13.43 -17.93
N PRO A 458 7.20 -14.33 -18.77
CA PRO A 458 5.98 -14.01 -19.49
C PRO A 458 4.84 -13.78 -18.47
N VAL A 459 3.90 -12.90 -18.82
CA VAL A 459 2.74 -12.57 -17.97
C VAL A 459 1.98 -13.82 -17.47
N ASP A 460 1.80 -14.81 -18.33
CA ASP A 460 1.04 -16.02 -18.01
C ASP A 460 1.72 -16.92 -16.97
N ALA A 461 3.02 -16.73 -16.70
CA ALA A 461 3.74 -17.48 -15.67
C ALA A 461 3.24 -17.17 -14.24
N PHE A 462 2.53 -16.05 -14.06
CA PHE A 462 1.92 -15.65 -12.79
C PHE A 462 0.47 -16.13 -12.65
N GLY A 463 -0.10 -16.69 -13.71
CA GLY A 463 -1.47 -17.17 -13.73
C GLY A 463 -1.55 -18.65 -13.44
N TYR A 464 -2.63 -19.04 -12.77
CA TYR A 464 -3.02 -20.43 -12.57
C TYR A 464 -4.54 -20.57 -12.72
N ARG A 465 -5.00 -21.78 -13.04
CA ARG A 465 -6.39 -22.18 -13.06
C ARG A 465 -6.65 -23.09 -11.87
N ARG A 466 -7.47 -22.62 -10.94
CA ARG A 466 -7.85 -23.37 -9.75
C ARG A 466 -9.01 -24.30 -10.06
N ILE A 467 -8.76 -25.60 -10.05
CA ILE A 467 -9.79 -26.63 -10.20
C ILE A 467 -10.23 -27.12 -8.83
N THR A 468 -11.53 -27.41 -8.70
CA THR A 468 -12.06 -28.08 -7.52
C THR A 468 -12.01 -29.59 -7.74
N VAL A 469 -11.30 -30.29 -6.86
CA VAL A 469 -11.15 -31.74 -6.88
C VAL A 469 -12.14 -32.33 -5.89
N GLU A 470 -13.05 -33.14 -6.41
CA GLU A 470 -14.06 -33.84 -5.64
C GLU A 470 -13.66 -35.30 -5.43
N ARG A 471 -14.11 -35.84 -4.30
CA ARG A 471 -13.91 -37.25 -3.93
C ARG A 471 -15.25 -37.86 -3.55
N PRO A 472 -15.46 -39.17 -3.77
CA PRO A 472 -16.75 -39.77 -3.56
C PRO A 472 -17.10 -39.83 -2.08
N LEU A 473 -18.37 -39.58 -1.78
CA LEU A 473 -18.94 -39.77 -0.47
C LEU A 473 -19.14 -41.26 -0.20
N GLN A 474 -18.47 -41.79 0.81
CA GLN A 474 -18.64 -43.16 1.26
C GLN A 474 -19.13 -43.17 2.71
N LEU A 475 -20.30 -43.75 2.92
CA LEU A 475 -20.99 -43.75 4.20
C LEU A 475 -21.37 -45.17 4.61
N ASN A 476 -21.11 -45.51 5.86
CA ASN A 476 -21.79 -46.61 6.51
C ASN A 476 -22.99 -46.11 7.31
N PHE A 477 -23.95 -46.99 7.54
CA PHE A 477 -25.20 -46.68 8.23
C PHE A 477 -25.46 -47.69 9.34
N GLN A 478 -25.92 -47.20 10.49
CA GLN A 478 -26.17 -48.03 11.66
C GLN A 478 -27.18 -47.34 12.58
N ALA A 479 -28.07 -48.11 13.18
CA ALA A 479 -29.03 -47.63 14.20
C ALA A 479 -28.47 -47.87 15.61
N SER A 480 -27.23 -47.45 15.88
CA SER A 480 -26.66 -47.55 17.22
C SER A 480 -27.30 -46.52 18.15
N PRO A 481 -27.29 -46.73 19.48
CA PRO A 481 -27.79 -45.75 20.43
C PRO A 481 -27.22 -44.34 20.22
N GLU A 482 -25.92 -44.25 19.91
CA GLU A 482 -25.21 -43.00 19.70
C GLU A 482 -25.65 -42.27 18.43
N ARG A 483 -25.94 -43.02 17.35
CA ARG A 483 -26.43 -42.46 16.07
C ARG A 483 -27.91 -42.07 16.15
N LEU A 484 -28.72 -42.87 16.83
CA LEU A 484 -30.13 -42.56 17.06
C LEU A 484 -30.31 -41.26 17.85
N ALA A 485 -29.44 -41.00 18.84
CA ALA A 485 -29.46 -39.75 19.60
C ALA A 485 -29.32 -38.49 18.71
N ARG A 486 -28.59 -38.59 17.58
CA ARG A 486 -28.41 -37.46 16.64
C ARG A 486 -29.68 -37.07 15.90
N LEU A 487 -30.68 -37.96 15.83
CA LEU A 487 -31.94 -37.65 15.14
C LEU A 487 -32.65 -36.43 15.74
N GLU A 488 -32.50 -36.20 17.04
CA GLU A 488 -33.10 -35.05 17.74
C GLU A 488 -32.35 -33.73 17.44
N GLU A 489 -31.10 -33.82 17.00
CA GLU A 489 -30.26 -32.66 16.65
C GLU A 489 -30.50 -32.17 15.22
N GLU A 490 -31.12 -33.00 14.37
CA GLU A 490 -31.39 -32.68 12.97
C GLU A 490 -32.54 -31.67 12.82
N LYS A 491 -32.21 -30.45 12.34
CA LYS A 491 -33.17 -29.36 12.13
C LYS A 491 -34.44 -29.75 11.35
N PRO A 492 -34.38 -30.58 10.28
CA PRO A 492 -35.59 -31.00 9.57
C PRO A 492 -36.52 -31.88 10.41
N LEU A 493 -35.99 -32.61 11.40
CA LEU A 493 -36.73 -33.52 12.27
C LEU A 493 -37.33 -32.79 13.47
N GLN A 494 -36.70 -31.71 13.94
CA GLN A 494 -37.23 -30.82 14.99
C GLN A 494 -38.55 -30.12 14.63
N LYS A 495 -38.92 -30.13 13.34
CA LYS A 495 -40.21 -29.60 12.85
C LYS A 495 -41.37 -30.60 12.99
N LEU A 496 -41.07 -31.85 13.36
CA LEU A 496 -42.10 -32.84 13.66
C LEU A 496 -42.66 -32.58 15.05
N GLU A 497 -43.92 -32.96 15.27
CA GLU A 497 -44.49 -32.94 16.61
C GLU A 497 -43.68 -33.86 17.54
N PRO A 498 -43.55 -33.57 18.85
CA PRO A 498 -42.73 -34.38 19.75
C PRO A 498 -43.08 -35.88 19.74
N GLU A 499 -44.37 -36.20 19.63
CA GLU A 499 -44.86 -37.58 19.53
C GLU A 499 -44.44 -38.26 18.21
N GLN A 500 -44.38 -37.50 17.11
CA GLN A 500 -43.93 -37.99 15.81
C GLN A 500 -42.42 -38.23 15.81
N LEU A 501 -41.63 -37.34 16.41
CA LEU A 501 -40.18 -37.51 16.55
C LEU A 501 -39.86 -38.73 17.42
N GLN A 502 -40.57 -38.91 18.53
CA GLN A 502 -40.39 -40.08 19.39
C GLN A 502 -40.73 -41.39 18.66
N ALA A 503 -41.85 -41.41 17.92
CA ALA A 503 -42.24 -42.56 17.10
C ALA A 503 -41.20 -42.85 15.99
N LEU A 504 -40.61 -41.81 15.40
CA LEU A 504 -39.54 -41.94 14.40
C LEU A 504 -38.27 -42.57 15.00
N VAL A 505 -37.83 -42.10 16.17
CA VAL A 505 -36.66 -42.65 16.88
C VAL A 505 -36.90 -44.12 17.24
N GLN A 506 -38.09 -44.45 17.76
CA GLN A 506 -38.47 -45.85 18.05
C GLN A 506 -38.49 -46.73 16.79
N ALA A 507 -39.05 -46.23 15.68
CA ALA A 507 -39.07 -46.95 14.42
C ALA A 507 -37.64 -47.21 13.89
N CYS A 508 -36.76 -46.21 13.93
CA CYS A 508 -35.36 -46.38 13.55
C CYS A 508 -34.63 -47.36 14.49
N GLY A 509 -34.92 -47.31 15.79
CA GLY A 509 -34.37 -48.22 16.82
C GLY A 509 -34.85 -49.67 16.72
N SER A 510 -35.82 -49.99 15.85
CA SER A 510 -36.21 -51.37 15.56
C SER A 510 -35.21 -52.11 14.67
N LEU A 511 -34.29 -51.39 14.03
CA LEU A 511 -33.18 -51.97 13.27
C LEU A 511 -32.12 -52.56 14.22
N ASP A 512 -31.43 -53.62 13.81
CA ASP A 512 -30.36 -54.22 14.62
C ASP A 512 -29.24 -53.19 14.89
N PRO A 513 -29.00 -52.81 16.16
CA PRO A 513 -28.00 -51.80 16.51
C PRO A 513 -26.57 -52.27 16.21
N LYS A 514 -26.31 -53.57 16.01
CA LYS A 514 -24.99 -54.12 15.65
C LYS A 514 -24.76 -54.23 14.15
N GLN A 515 -25.81 -54.17 13.34
CA GLN A 515 -25.70 -54.30 11.89
C GLN A 515 -25.20 -52.99 11.28
N VAL A 516 -24.00 -53.02 10.71
CA VAL A 516 -23.46 -51.93 9.90
C VAL A 516 -23.80 -52.18 8.44
N TYR A 517 -24.46 -51.23 7.80
CA TYR A 517 -24.76 -51.25 6.37
C TYR A 517 -23.74 -50.39 5.64
N LYS A 518 -22.92 -51.02 4.79
CA LYS A 518 -21.95 -50.31 3.93
C LYS A 518 -22.53 -49.84 2.59
N SER A 519 -23.81 -50.10 2.35
CA SER A 519 -24.53 -49.78 1.11
C SER A 519 -25.74 -48.91 1.42
N ARG A 520 -25.76 -47.67 0.91
CA ARG A 520 -26.90 -46.76 1.09
C ARG A 520 -28.21 -47.34 0.55
N PRO A 521 -28.26 -47.99 -0.64
CA PRO A 521 -29.47 -48.67 -1.11
C PRO A 521 -29.97 -49.76 -0.14
N ALA A 522 -29.07 -50.59 0.39
CA ALA A 522 -29.43 -51.64 1.34
C ALA A 522 -30.00 -51.06 2.64
N PHE A 523 -29.33 -50.05 3.20
CA PHE A 523 -29.82 -49.36 4.40
C PHE A 523 -31.16 -48.67 4.14
N THR A 524 -31.31 -47.97 3.03
CA THR A 524 -32.55 -47.27 2.67
C THR A 524 -33.73 -48.26 2.57
N LYS A 525 -33.51 -49.47 2.08
CA LYS A 525 -34.52 -50.54 2.05
C LYS A 525 -34.91 -50.98 3.46
N ALA A 526 -33.93 -51.22 4.32
CA ALA A 526 -34.15 -51.59 5.72
C ALA A 526 -34.88 -50.47 6.49
N LEU A 527 -34.43 -49.23 6.34
CA LEU A 527 -35.04 -48.04 6.93
C LEU A 527 -36.49 -47.87 6.46
N LYS A 528 -36.78 -47.99 5.16
CA LYS A 528 -38.17 -47.92 4.66
C LYS A 528 -39.08 -49.00 5.25
N ALA A 529 -38.55 -50.21 5.48
CA ALA A 529 -39.30 -51.28 6.14
C ALA A 529 -39.60 -50.93 7.61
N ALA A 530 -38.59 -50.41 8.32
CA ALA A 530 -38.72 -49.96 9.71
C ALA A 530 -39.69 -48.77 9.88
N LEU A 531 -39.76 -47.87 8.90
CA LEU A 531 -40.65 -46.70 8.92
C LEU A 531 -42.09 -47.01 8.47
N LYS A 532 -42.36 -48.17 7.86
CA LYS A 532 -43.69 -48.55 7.33
C LYS A 532 -44.83 -48.51 8.38
N PRO A 533 -44.61 -48.86 9.67
CA PRO A 533 -45.64 -48.79 10.70
C PRO A 533 -45.99 -47.38 11.19
N LEU A 534 -45.25 -46.34 10.79
CA LEU A 534 -45.52 -44.97 11.23
C LEU A 534 -46.88 -44.47 10.70
N ALA A 535 -47.63 -43.79 11.56
CA ALA A 535 -48.94 -43.22 11.23
C ALA A 535 -48.87 -41.98 10.32
N PHE A 536 -47.65 -41.49 10.02
CA PHE A 536 -47.40 -40.29 9.22
C PHE A 536 -46.28 -40.54 8.22
N LYS A 537 -46.21 -39.72 7.16
CA LYS A 537 -45.18 -39.82 6.13
C LYS A 537 -44.09 -38.77 6.34
N LEU A 538 -42.85 -39.19 6.20
CA LEU A 538 -41.71 -38.28 6.14
C LEU A 538 -41.56 -37.68 4.74
N GLY A 539 -41.34 -36.37 4.68
CA GLY A 539 -40.93 -35.70 3.45
C GLY A 539 -39.48 -36.03 3.08
N ALA A 540 -39.07 -35.66 1.87
CA ALA A 540 -37.69 -35.85 1.42
C ALA A 540 -36.63 -35.18 2.33
N PRO A 541 -36.84 -33.96 2.88
CA PRO A 541 -35.89 -33.34 3.81
C PRO A 541 -35.73 -34.14 5.11
N GLN A 542 -36.83 -34.66 5.66
CA GLN A 542 -36.80 -35.48 6.87
C GLN A 542 -36.11 -36.83 6.63
N LEU A 543 -36.39 -37.49 5.51
CA LEU A 543 -35.70 -38.75 5.15
C LEU A 543 -34.20 -38.54 4.98
N LYS A 544 -33.77 -37.44 4.36
CA LYS A 544 -32.35 -37.09 4.25
C LYS A 544 -31.71 -36.85 5.61
N ALA A 545 -32.40 -36.17 6.52
CA ALA A 545 -31.94 -35.96 7.89
C ALA A 545 -31.77 -37.27 8.67
N VAL A 546 -32.72 -38.21 8.54
CA VAL A 546 -32.59 -39.55 9.15
C VAL A 546 -31.37 -40.29 8.59
N LEU A 547 -31.16 -40.26 7.26
CA LEU A 547 -30.00 -40.89 6.65
C LEU A 547 -28.69 -40.26 7.14
N ASN A 548 -28.62 -38.94 7.25
CA ASN A 548 -27.44 -38.22 7.74
C ASN A 548 -27.11 -38.60 9.19
N ALA A 549 -28.09 -38.51 10.09
CA ALA A 549 -27.92 -38.81 11.52
C ALA A 549 -27.42 -40.25 11.76
N LEU A 550 -27.90 -41.20 10.95
CA LEU A 550 -27.56 -42.62 11.08
C LEU A 550 -26.30 -43.03 10.30
N SER A 551 -25.66 -42.08 9.62
CA SER A 551 -24.47 -42.33 8.81
C SER A 551 -23.18 -41.87 9.47
N GLU A 552 -22.08 -42.52 9.11
CA GLU A 552 -20.71 -42.03 9.33
C GLU A 552 -19.87 -42.29 8.09
N ARG A 553 -18.83 -41.48 7.90
CA ARG A 553 -17.85 -41.65 6.83
C ARG A 553 -17.08 -42.94 7.01
N ASP A 554 -17.00 -43.71 5.94
CA ASP A 554 -16.34 -45.02 5.93
C ASP A 554 -15.69 -45.25 4.55
N PRO A 555 -14.35 -45.14 4.42
CA PRO A 555 -13.64 -45.38 3.17
C PRO A 555 -13.82 -46.78 2.59
N GLU A 556 -14.30 -47.73 3.40
CA GLU A 556 -14.56 -49.12 3.00
C GLU A 556 -16.04 -49.34 2.61
N ALA A 557 -16.87 -48.30 2.59
CA ALA A 557 -18.27 -48.38 2.19
C ALA A 557 -18.46 -48.15 0.68
N GLU A 558 -19.60 -48.54 0.14
CA GLU A 558 -19.94 -48.26 -1.25
C GLU A 558 -20.06 -46.76 -1.50
N ILE A 559 -19.65 -46.32 -2.69
CA ILE A 559 -19.81 -44.94 -3.14
C ILE A 559 -21.30 -44.60 -3.15
N CYS A 560 -21.63 -43.51 -2.48
CA CYS A 560 -22.95 -42.92 -2.53
C CYS A 560 -23.16 -42.25 -3.88
N THR A 561 -24.26 -42.57 -4.56
CA THR A 561 -24.61 -41.97 -5.85
C THR A 561 -25.90 -41.18 -5.77
N ASP A 562 -26.01 -40.20 -6.66
CA ASP A 562 -27.24 -39.48 -6.92
C ASP A 562 -28.27 -40.37 -7.66
N LYS A 563 -29.40 -39.78 -8.06
CA LYS A 563 -30.47 -40.50 -8.80
C LYS A 563 -30.08 -40.92 -10.21
N HIS A 564 -29.01 -40.34 -10.76
CA HIS A 564 -28.49 -40.62 -12.10
C HIS A 564 -27.33 -41.62 -12.08
N GLY A 565 -26.89 -42.04 -10.88
CA GLY A 565 -25.78 -42.96 -10.70
C GLY A 565 -24.41 -42.27 -10.64
N ASN A 566 -24.36 -40.94 -10.61
CA ASN A 566 -23.11 -40.21 -10.46
C ASN A 566 -22.68 -40.23 -8.99
N PRO A 567 -21.37 -40.36 -8.69
CA PRO A 567 -20.85 -40.21 -7.33
C PRO A 567 -21.25 -38.87 -6.70
N GLU A 568 -21.72 -38.90 -5.46
CA GLU A 568 -21.93 -37.69 -4.66
C GLU A 568 -20.60 -37.23 -4.07
N PRO A 569 -20.28 -35.92 -4.03
CA PRO A 569 -19.04 -35.43 -3.45
C PRO A 569 -19.06 -35.46 -1.92
N ASP A 570 -17.94 -35.87 -1.30
CA ASP A 570 -17.67 -35.64 0.11
C ASP A 570 -17.04 -34.26 0.29
N THR A 571 -17.84 -33.30 0.75
CA THR A 571 -17.39 -31.93 0.97
C THR A 571 -16.27 -31.78 2.01
N SER A 572 -16.02 -32.79 2.84
CA SER A 572 -14.89 -32.79 3.80
C SER A 572 -13.57 -33.25 3.19
N LEU A 573 -13.62 -33.93 2.05
CA LEU A 573 -12.45 -34.42 1.32
C LEU A 573 -12.20 -33.63 0.03
N ARG A 574 -13.06 -32.64 -0.26
CA ARG A 574 -12.90 -31.71 -1.38
C ARG A 574 -11.61 -30.91 -1.21
N ASP A 575 -10.85 -30.81 -2.29
CA ASP A 575 -9.62 -30.02 -2.35
C ASP A 575 -9.62 -29.10 -3.58
N ASN A 576 -8.60 -28.26 -3.71
CA ASN A 576 -8.37 -27.47 -4.91
C ASN A 576 -6.91 -27.56 -5.35
N GLU A 577 -6.73 -27.77 -6.65
CA GLU A 577 -5.42 -27.77 -7.30
C GLU A 577 -5.25 -26.52 -8.14
N ASN A 578 -4.05 -25.94 -8.11
CA ASN A 578 -3.70 -24.78 -8.91
C ASN A 578 -2.84 -25.23 -10.10
N VAL A 579 -3.45 -25.29 -11.28
CA VAL A 579 -2.79 -25.70 -12.52
C VAL A 579 -2.20 -24.46 -13.21
N PRO A 580 -0.92 -24.40 -13.60
CA PRO A 580 -0.39 -23.27 -14.37
C PRO A 580 -1.20 -23.00 -15.64
N LEU A 581 -1.41 -21.73 -16.03
CA LEU A 581 -2.26 -21.40 -17.20
C LEU A 581 -1.78 -21.99 -18.53
N GLY A 582 -0.49 -22.31 -18.65
CA GLY A 582 0.08 -22.95 -19.84
C GLY A 582 -0.17 -24.46 -19.95
N GLU A 583 -0.88 -25.06 -18.98
CA GLU A 583 -1.06 -26.50 -18.88
C GLU A 583 -2.55 -26.92 -18.94
N CYS A 584 -2.82 -28.06 -19.59
CA CYS A 584 -4.15 -28.64 -19.64
C CYS A 584 -4.55 -29.20 -18.27
N ILE A 585 -5.67 -28.72 -17.71
CA ILE A 585 -6.14 -29.14 -16.37
C ILE A 585 -6.35 -30.65 -16.26
N TYR A 586 -6.79 -31.31 -17.33
CA TYR A 586 -7.05 -32.75 -17.33
C TYR A 586 -5.75 -33.54 -17.35
N GLU A 587 -4.74 -33.10 -18.11
CA GLU A 587 -3.42 -33.75 -18.13
C GLU A 587 -2.70 -33.59 -16.79
N TYR A 588 -2.77 -32.40 -16.19
CA TYR A 588 -2.27 -32.17 -14.83
C TYR A 588 -2.98 -33.10 -13.84
N PHE A 589 -4.31 -33.20 -13.91
CA PHE A 589 -5.09 -34.02 -12.99
C PHE A 589 -4.74 -35.51 -13.08
N GLU A 590 -4.59 -36.06 -14.29
CA GLU A 590 -4.16 -37.45 -14.49
C GLU A 590 -2.73 -37.71 -13.98
N ARG A 591 -1.85 -36.71 -14.06
CA ARG A 591 -0.44 -36.84 -13.69
C ARG A 591 -0.19 -36.65 -12.19
N GLU A 592 -0.78 -35.61 -11.59
CA GLU A 592 -0.47 -35.15 -10.24
C GLU A 592 -1.52 -35.57 -9.21
N VAL A 593 -2.79 -35.78 -9.60
CA VAL A 593 -3.87 -36.04 -8.63
C VAL A 593 -4.25 -37.53 -8.61
N LYS A 594 -4.60 -38.10 -9.77
CA LYS A 594 -5.10 -39.49 -9.85
C LYS A 594 -4.16 -40.55 -9.27
N PRO A 595 -2.82 -40.46 -9.37
CA PRO A 595 -1.94 -41.47 -8.77
C PRO A 595 -2.03 -41.55 -7.24
N HIS A 596 -2.43 -40.43 -6.61
CA HIS A 596 -2.61 -40.36 -5.16
C HIS A 596 -4.06 -40.56 -4.74
N VAL A 597 -5.02 -40.16 -5.58
CA VAL A 597 -6.46 -40.24 -5.31
C VAL A 597 -7.21 -40.75 -6.54
N PRO A 598 -7.24 -42.08 -6.78
CA PRO A 598 -7.73 -42.65 -8.05
C PRO A 598 -9.23 -42.45 -8.33
N ASP A 599 -10.02 -42.24 -7.28
CA ASP A 599 -11.48 -42.08 -7.29
C ASP A 599 -11.92 -40.61 -7.39
N ALA A 600 -10.99 -39.66 -7.43
CA ALA A 600 -11.28 -38.25 -7.55
C ALA A 600 -11.73 -37.84 -8.97
N TRP A 601 -12.46 -36.74 -9.07
CA TRP A 601 -12.81 -36.08 -10.33
C TRP A 601 -12.80 -34.55 -10.20
N ILE A 602 -12.78 -33.86 -11.35
CA ILE A 602 -12.85 -32.39 -11.41
C ILE A 602 -14.32 -31.94 -11.37
N ASP A 603 -14.67 -30.98 -10.52
CA ASP A 603 -15.98 -30.31 -10.56
C ASP A 603 -16.06 -29.35 -11.77
N GLU A 604 -16.58 -29.84 -12.88
CA GLU A 604 -16.76 -29.07 -14.12
C GLU A 604 -17.88 -28.02 -14.06
N SER A 605 -18.63 -27.96 -12.95
CA SER A 605 -19.64 -26.91 -12.74
C SER A 605 -19.01 -25.58 -12.33
N LYS A 606 -17.77 -25.59 -11.82
CA LYS A 606 -17.00 -24.38 -11.52
C LYS A 606 -16.31 -23.92 -12.79
N ARG A 607 -16.70 -22.75 -13.28
CA ARG A 607 -16.16 -22.16 -14.51
C ARG A 607 -15.81 -20.70 -14.31
N ASP A 608 -14.73 -20.27 -14.93
CA ASP A 608 -14.28 -18.89 -14.88
C ASP A 608 -15.31 -17.99 -15.58
N PRO A 609 -15.71 -16.86 -14.98
CA PRO A 609 -16.73 -16.01 -15.56
C PRO A 609 -16.28 -15.26 -16.81
N LEU A 610 -14.97 -15.10 -17.06
CA LEU A 610 -14.45 -14.34 -18.19
C LEU A 610 -14.24 -15.20 -19.44
N ASP A 611 -13.79 -16.46 -19.29
CA ASP A 611 -13.54 -17.36 -20.42
C ASP A 611 -14.51 -18.57 -20.51
N GLY A 612 -15.25 -18.88 -19.45
CA GLY A 612 -16.23 -19.99 -19.42
C GLY A 612 -15.61 -21.39 -19.32
N GLU A 613 -14.30 -21.51 -19.19
CA GLU A 613 -13.60 -22.79 -19.04
C GLU A 613 -13.66 -23.30 -17.58
N VAL A 614 -13.43 -24.60 -17.38
CA VAL A 614 -13.49 -25.25 -16.06
C VAL A 614 -12.40 -24.72 -15.12
N GLY A 615 -12.72 -24.56 -13.84
CA GLY A 615 -11.86 -23.92 -12.85
C GLY A 615 -11.90 -22.40 -12.92
N ILE A 616 -11.39 -21.74 -11.88
CA ILE A 616 -11.36 -20.28 -11.76
C ILE A 616 -9.93 -19.80 -11.98
N VAL A 617 -9.72 -18.78 -12.81
CA VAL A 617 -8.38 -18.24 -13.02
C VAL A 617 -7.99 -17.39 -11.81
N GLY A 618 -6.73 -17.54 -11.39
CA GLY A 618 -6.11 -16.75 -10.36
C GLY A 618 -4.74 -16.25 -10.80
N PHE A 619 -4.30 -15.15 -10.22
CA PHE A 619 -2.96 -14.62 -10.43
C PHE A 619 -2.26 -14.40 -9.09
N GLU A 620 -1.00 -14.82 -9.01
CA GLU A 620 -0.11 -14.55 -7.89
C GLU A 620 1.32 -14.32 -8.41
N ILE A 621 2.07 -13.47 -7.72
CA ILE A 621 3.48 -13.18 -8.01
C ILE A 621 4.28 -13.73 -6.82
N PRO A 622 4.70 -15.01 -6.85
CA PRO A 622 5.40 -15.63 -5.73
C PRO A 622 6.88 -15.21 -5.73
N PHE A 623 7.13 -13.91 -5.55
CA PHE A 623 8.41 -13.25 -5.72
C PHE A 623 9.57 -14.01 -5.06
N ASN A 624 9.44 -14.32 -3.76
CA ASN A 624 10.46 -15.01 -2.99
C ASN A 624 10.76 -16.42 -3.50
N ARG A 625 9.75 -17.13 -4.05
CA ARG A 625 9.94 -18.47 -4.62
C ARG A 625 10.89 -18.44 -5.81
N HIS A 626 10.85 -17.37 -6.61
CA HIS A 626 11.71 -17.23 -7.78
C HIS A 626 13.16 -16.98 -7.41
N PHE A 627 13.47 -16.33 -6.29
CA PHE A 627 14.85 -16.04 -5.87
C PHE A 627 15.37 -16.99 -4.78
N TYR A 628 14.55 -17.95 -4.34
CA TYR A 628 14.97 -18.94 -3.35
C TYR A 628 16.11 -19.80 -3.90
N LYS A 629 17.26 -19.75 -3.23
CA LYS A 629 18.36 -20.69 -3.43
C LYS A 629 18.33 -21.70 -2.29
N PHE A 630 18.20 -22.99 -2.62
CA PHE A 630 18.29 -24.04 -1.61
C PHE A 630 19.70 -24.04 -1.00
N VAL A 631 19.77 -23.79 0.30
CA VAL A 631 21.00 -23.93 1.07
C VAL A 631 20.92 -25.28 1.79
N PRO A 632 21.70 -26.29 1.40
CA PRO A 632 21.72 -27.56 2.13
C PRO A 632 22.15 -27.30 3.58
N PRO A 633 21.58 -28.03 4.55
CA PRO A 633 22.06 -27.96 5.93
C PRO A 633 23.56 -28.31 5.96
N ARG A 634 24.32 -27.64 6.83
CA ARG A 634 25.74 -27.96 7.03
C ARG A 634 25.89 -29.43 7.40
N PRO A 635 26.97 -30.11 6.95
CA PRO A 635 27.27 -31.46 7.41
C PRO A 635 27.32 -31.53 8.95
N LEU A 636 26.81 -32.63 9.52
CA LEU A 636 26.83 -32.87 10.97
C LEU A 636 28.24 -32.74 11.57
N GLU A 637 29.25 -33.19 10.83
CA GLU A 637 30.66 -33.14 11.21
C GLU A 637 31.17 -31.71 11.45
N GLU A 638 30.73 -30.73 10.64
CA GLU A 638 31.06 -29.32 10.83
C GLU A 638 30.34 -28.71 12.02
N ILE A 639 29.09 -29.13 12.27
CA ILE A 639 28.32 -28.71 13.45
C ILE A 639 28.99 -29.21 14.73
N ASP A 640 29.43 -30.47 14.76
CA ASP A 640 30.12 -31.06 15.90
C ASP A 640 31.48 -30.41 16.16
N ALA A 641 32.23 -30.07 15.10
CA ALA A 641 33.50 -29.36 15.20
C ALA A 641 33.32 -27.95 15.80
N ASP A 642 32.31 -27.20 15.35
CA ASP A 642 31.98 -25.88 15.90
C ASP A 642 31.52 -25.95 17.36
N LEU A 643 30.65 -26.91 17.69
CA LEU A 643 30.19 -27.15 19.06
C LEU A 643 31.36 -27.46 19.99
N LYS A 644 32.30 -28.30 19.54
CA LYS A 644 33.53 -28.59 20.28
C LYS A 644 34.37 -27.33 20.46
N ALA A 645 34.59 -26.53 19.41
CA ALA A 645 35.36 -25.29 19.49
C ALA A 645 34.71 -24.23 20.41
N CYS A 646 33.39 -24.15 20.45
CA CYS A 646 32.67 -23.31 21.42
C CYS A 646 32.79 -23.86 22.84
N THR A 647 32.66 -25.17 23.02
CA THR A 647 32.80 -25.84 24.32
C THR A 647 34.20 -25.64 24.89
N ASP A 648 35.24 -25.75 24.06
CA ASP A 648 36.63 -25.57 24.45
C ASP A 648 36.92 -24.10 24.81
N ARG A 649 36.33 -23.13 24.09
CA ARG A 649 36.37 -21.71 24.46
C ARG A 649 35.71 -21.45 25.82
N ILE A 650 34.53 -22.01 26.07
CA ILE A 650 33.83 -21.88 27.35
C ILE A 650 34.66 -22.50 28.48
N LYS A 651 35.26 -23.68 28.26
CA LYS A 651 36.15 -24.32 29.23
C LYS A 651 37.37 -23.46 29.55
N ALA A 652 38.01 -22.87 28.55
CA ALA A 652 39.14 -21.96 28.75
C ALA A 652 38.75 -20.73 29.57
N MET A 653 37.61 -20.10 29.27
CA MET A 653 37.10 -18.96 30.05
C MET A 653 36.79 -19.34 31.50
N ILE A 654 36.22 -20.53 31.75
CA ILE A 654 35.96 -21.01 33.11
C ILE A 654 37.27 -21.29 33.86
N GLN A 655 38.28 -21.84 33.19
CA GLN A 655 39.60 -22.08 33.78
C GLN A 655 40.33 -20.77 34.12
N GLU A 656 40.23 -19.75 33.28
CA GLU A 656 40.77 -18.41 33.57
C GLU A 656 40.04 -17.72 34.73
N LEU A 657 38.75 -18.01 34.95
CA LEU A 657 37.98 -17.49 36.08
C LEU A 657 38.22 -18.25 37.40
N SER A 658 38.80 -19.45 37.33
CA SER A 658 39.05 -20.31 38.49
C SER A 658 40.54 -20.41 38.88
N ALA A 659 41.42 -19.75 38.13
CA ALA A 659 42.81 -19.46 38.48
C ALA A 659 42.92 -18.05 39.10
#